data_AF-A0A852RPY3-F1
#
_entry.id   AF-A0A852RPY3-F1
#
_cell.length_a   1.000
_cell.length_b   1.000
_cell.length_c   1.000
_cell.angle_alpha   90.00
_cell.angle_beta   90.00
_cell.angle_gamma   90.00
#
_symmetry.space_group_name_H-M   'P 1'
#
loop_
_entity.id
_entity.type
_entity.pdbx_description
1 polymer ?
#
loop_
_entity_poly.entity_id
_entity_poly.type
_entity_poly.pdbx_seq_one_letter_code
_entity_poly.pdbx_strand_id
1 'polypeptide(L)'
;MRDAHGIPSVFGGSVLEVAREQGRATAQDRAWQLEVERRRAEGTCAELFGPSALEWDVLARRALLVDLARRAYAALVPESRAFVDAYVDGVNEVLERRWQPWTPLAVFAVQHLLFSGFVSQLWGRHLAATAGEEWLPLFRTEGLPGGSNALVVDGSLTVSGLPILAGDPHRVIEAPGCYAQVRLVCTDPDDPFDVAGLTFVGVPGVQHFGHAGGVAWGITNAVADDEDVYAEDLVRHQDAVIARGRSGWEPVARRVEQVRVLVEEDRYDVHEVEVLVTDRGPVVLGGPGEPDTYSLRTPSHVLGDLGLDAILPLLRARTSADVTAAFTGWVGPVDNLVVGDRHGATEHRVVGRIPERDADRRWTGGWVADLPRRTGPVLVTANDRATPAFARVGTDFAPPHRARRIRDLLDDLAATGPITAEQVAAVLADDRQSAGSALLDAIASLLDLTGRAAALRARLLAWDRRMAADSIEAALFARVRAAVVEGLHDAPALAGVDRSPHGELFAPWFDLRSRIRLCLPAILAAEKPFGVDVLQVVATALEQVAAQPEPASWGTDHVVVPLTPHQQLGLPAPAGTAPPSVPLAGDDDCVLATRALGGTGACIHGPVARWVWDLAGDSRWVVPLGASGDPGSPHHHDQQAVWATGGALRVNRTLEQP
;
A
#
# COMPACT_ATOMS: atom_id res chain seq x y z
N MET A 1 -8.49 -20.06 19.83
CA MET A 1 -9.40 -19.26 20.68
C MET A 1 -9.62 -17.90 20.06
N ARG A 2 -10.72 -17.20 20.37
CA ARG A 2 -10.98 -15.83 19.88
C ARG A 2 -11.18 -14.88 21.06
N ASP A 3 -10.70 -13.65 20.93
CA ASP A 3 -10.95 -12.60 21.92
C ASP A 3 -12.32 -11.92 21.73
N ALA A 4 -12.57 -10.83 22.47
CA ALA A 4 -13.82 -10.08 22.42
C ALA A 4 -14.11 -9.41 21.07
N HIS A 5 -13.13 -9.33 20.17
CA HIS A 5 -13.23 -8.77 18.83
C HIS A 5 -13.12 -9.85 17.73
N GLY A 6 -13.27 -11.12 18.12
CA GLY A 6 -13.18 -12.25 17.19
C GLY A 6 -11.75 -12.55 16.72
N ILE A 7 -10.72 -11.90 17.27
CA ILE A 7 -9.34 -12.05 16.80
C ILE A 7 -8.78 -13.41 17.23
N PRO A 8 -8.26 -14.24 16.31
CA PRO A 8 -7.78 -15.57 16.65
C PRO A 8 -6.42 -15.55 17.37
N SER A 9 -6.37 -16.21 18.52
CA SER A 9 -5.15 -16.80 19.09
C SER A 9 -5.09 -18.28 18.71
N VAL A 10 -4.14 -18.62 17.84
CA VAL A 10 -3.89 -19.95 17.29
C VAL A 10 -2.78 -20.61 18.09
N PHE A 11 -3.03 -21.86 18.49
CA PHE A 11 -2.09 -22.65 19.26
C PHE A 11 -1.81 -23.96 18.55
N GLY A 12 -0.58 -24.45 18.65
CA GLY A 12 -0.20 -25.77 18.17
C GLY A 12 1.02 -26.32 18.92
N GLY A 13 1.09 -27.64 19.05
CA GLY A 13 2.23 -28.35 19.63
C GLY A 13 3.42 -28.48 18.68
N SER A 14 3.32 -27.97 17.45
CA SER A 14 4.40 -27.83 16.48
C SER A 14 4.12 -26.64 15.55
N VAL A 15 5.16 -26.14 14.87
CA VAL A 15 5.03 -25.05 13.90
C VAL A 15 4.08 -25.38 12.74
N LEU A 16 3.99 -26.65 12.33
CA LEU A 16 3.09 -27.09 11.26
C LEU A 16 1.62 -27.11 11.72
N GLU A 17 1.37 -27.49 12.98
CA GLU A 17 0.02 -27.42 13.56
C GLU A 17 -0.45 -25.97 13.67
N VAL A 18 0.44 -25.06 14.11
CA VAL A 18 0.15 -23.61 14.13
C VAL A 18 -0.21 -23.11 12.74
N ALA A 19 0.53 -23.50 11.70
CA ALA A 19 0.23 -23.11 10.33
C ALA A 19 -1.15 -23.60 9.88
N ARG A 20 -1.46 -24.88 10.12
CA ARG A 20 -2.75 -25.48 9.78
C ARG A 20 -3.91 -24.79 10.48
N GLU A 21 -3.80 -24.56 11.78
CA GLU A 21 -4.85 -23.89 12.52
C GLU A 21 -4.98 -22.39 12.17
N GLN A 22 -3.88 -21.73 11.76
CA GLN A 22 -3.95 -20.39 11.18
C GLN A 22 -4.73 -20.40 9.86
N GLY A 23 -4.49 -21.38 8.98
CA GLY A 23 -5.22 -21.56 7.74
C GLY A 23 -6.71 -21.78 7.98
N ARG A 24 -7.06 -22.67 8.92
CA ARG A 24 -8.45 -22.94 9.31
C ARG A 24 -9.14 -21.70 9.86
N ALA A 25 -8.52 -21.00 10.81
CA ALA A 25 -9.08 -19.79 11.41
C ALA A 25 -9.29 -18.69 10.35
N THR A 26 -8.33 -18.50 9.45
CA THR A 26 -8.45 -17.55 8.34
C THR A 26 -9.62 -17.90 7.43
N ALA A 27 -9.78 -19.18 7.06
CA ALA A 27 -10.88 -19.63 6.23
C ALA A 27 -12.25 -19.49 6.89
N GLN A 28 -12.34 -19.73 8.20
CA GLN A 28 -13.58 -19.48 8.96
C GLN A 28 -13.98 -18.00 8.97
N ASP A 29 -13.00 -17.10 9.11
CA ASP A 29 -13.29 -15.67 9.23
C ASP A 29 -13.45 -14.97 7.88
N ARG A 30 -12.75 -15.46 6.84
CA ARG A 30 -12.50 -14.74 5.58
C ARG A 30 -12.76 -15.58 4.32
N ALA A 31 -13.61 -16.61 4.39
CA ALA A 31 -13.86 -17.54 3.27
C ALA A 31 -14.09 -16.86 1.91
N TRP A 32 -14.98 -15.87 1.86
CA TRP A 32 -15.27 -15.13 0.62
C TRP A 32 -14.06 -14.36 0.09
N GLN A 33 -13.32 -13.69 0.98
CA GLN A 33 -12.11 -12.97 0.61
C GLN A 33 -11.06 -13.93 0.05
N LEU A 34 -10.88 -15.11 0.67
CA LEU A 34 -9.94 -16.13 0.17
C LEU A 34 -10.31 -16.64 -1.23
N GLU A 35 -11.60 -16.84 -1.52
CA GLU A 35 -12.03 -17.20 -2.87
C GLU A 35 -11.76 -16.08 -3.89
N VAL A 36 -12.00 -14.82 -3.51
CA VAL A 36 -11.70 -13.66 -4.36
C VAL A 36 -10.20 -13.53 -4.61
N GLU A 37 -9.35 -13.64 -3.57
CA GLU A 37 -7.89 -13.56 -3.69
C GLU A 37 -7.34 -14.69 -4.57
N ARG A 38 -7.87 -15.92 -4.41
CA ARG A 38 -7.53 -17.05 -5.28
C ARG A 38 -7.87 -16.74 -6.74
N ARG A 39 -9.07 -16.22 -7.02
CA ARG A 39 -9.47 -15.84 -8.39
C ARG A 39 -8.66 -14.70 -8.96
N ARG A 40 -8.30 -13.70 -8.15
CA ARG A 40 -7.42 -12.60 -8.55
C ARG A 40 -6.06 -13.13 -8.99
N ALA A 41 -5.48 -14.01 -8.18
CA ALA A 41 -4.18 -14.60 -8.45
C ALA A 41 -4.19 -15.53 -9.67
N GLU A 42 -5.26 -16.30 -9.84
CA GLU A 42 -5.43 -17.21 -10.96
C GLU A 42 -5.88 -16.52 -12.25
N GLY A 43 -6.30 -15.25 -12.23
CA GLY A 43 -6.92 -14.59 -13.38
C GLY A 43 -8.20 -15.32 -13.82
N THR A 44 -9.15 -15.45 -12.90
CA THR A 44 -10.48 -16.04 -13.11
C THR A 44 -11.60 -15.25 -12.40
N CYS A 45 -11.38 -13.97 -12.15
CA CYS A 45 -12.37 -13.05 -11.59
C CYS A 45 -13.55 -12.82 -12.56
N ALA A 46 -13.33 -12.85 -13.88
CA ALA A 46 -14.37 -12.65 -14.88
C ALA A 46 -15.43 -13.78 -14.91
N GLU A 47 -15.10 -14.96 -14.40
CA GLU A 47 -16.08 -16.03 -14.17
C GLU A 47 -17.11 -15.69 -13.08
N LEU A 48 -16.78 -14.74 -12.22
CA LEU A 48 -17.58 -14.36 -11.07
C LEU A 48 -18.20 -12.97 -11.25
N PHE A 49 -17.41 -12.02 -11.74
CA PHE A 49 -17.78 -10.61 -11.86
C PHE A 49 -18.08 -10.19 -13.32
N GLY A 50 -17.99 -11.12 -14.26
CA GLY A 50 -18.27 -10.86 -15.68
C GLY A 50 -17.24 -9.94 -16.33
N PRO A 51 -17.61 -9.20 -17.39
CA PRO A 51 -16.69 -8.44 -18.22
C PRO A 51 -15.83 -7.41 -17.47
N SER A 52 -16.35 -6.82 -16.38
CA SER A 52 -15.61 -5.83 -15.59
C SER A 52 -14.31 -6.35 -14.98
N ALA A 53 -14.16 -7.67 -14.83
CA ALA A 53 -12.93 -8.29 -14.32
C ALA A 53 -11.99 -8.81 -15.41
N LEU A 54 -12.37 -8.74 -16.70
CA LEU A 54 -11.59 -9.35 -17.77
C LEU A 54 -10.20 -8.73 -17.91
N GLU A 55 -10.08 -7.39 -17.82
CA GLU A 55 -8.78 -6.73 -17.93
C GLU A 55 -7.82 -7.18 -16.81
N TRP A 56 -8.33 -7.38 -15.59
CA TRP A 56 -7.54 -7.93 -14.50
C TRP A 56 -7.11 -9.38 -14.78
N ASP A 57 -8.02 -10.23 -15.26
CA ASP A 57 -7.70 -11.62 -15.56
C ASP A 57 -6.62 -11.72 -16.65
N VAL A 58 -6.74 -10.91 -17.71
CA VAL A 58 -5.74 -10.79 -18.77
C VAL A 58 -4.39 -10.38 -18.19
N LEU A 59 -4.35 -9.33 -17.36
CA LEU A 59 -3.12 -8.88 -16.70
C LEU A 59 -2.51 -9.98 -15.82
N ALA A 60 -3.31 -10.65 -15.00
CA ALA A 60 -2.85 -11.73 -14.11
C ALA A 60 -2.22 -12.89 -14.88
N ARG A 61 -2.82 -13.29 -16.03
CA ARG A 61 -2.24 -14.30 -16.93
C ARG A 61 -0.95 -13.82 -17.57
N ARG A 62 -0.96 -12.61 -18.12
CA ARG A 62 0.19 -12.03 -18.82
C ARG A 62 1.37 -11.76 -17.91
N ALA A 63 1.12 -11.33 -16.66
CA ALA A 63 2.12 -11.18 -15.61
C ALA A 63 2.60 -12.51 -15.02
N LEU A 64 2.07 -13.65 -15.48
CA LEU A 64 2.51 -14.99 -15.07
C LEU A 64 2.44 -15.21 -13.54
N LEU A 65 1.41 -14.69 -12.87
CA LEU A 65 1.31 -14.76 -11.39
C LEU A 65 1.34 -16.21 -10.88
N VAL A 66 0.61 -17.10 -11.53
CA VAL A 66 0.58 -18.54 -11.19
C VAL A 66 1.91 -19.23 -11.49
N ASP A 67 2.55 -18.95 -12.63
CA ASP A 67 3.86 -19.53 -12.96
C ASP A 67 4.94 -19.06 -11.97
N LEU A 68 4.93 -17.78 -11.60
CA LEU A 68 5.82 -17.23 -10.57
C LEU A 68 5.59 -17.93 -9.23
N ALA A 69 4.33 -18.04 -8.79
CA ALA A 69 3.99 -18.70 -7.53
C ALA A 69 4.43 -20.17 -7.49
N ARG A 70 4.25 -20.91 -8.60
CA ARG A 70 4.72 -22.31 -8.71
C ARG A 70 6.23 -22.41 -8.64
N ARG A 71 6.96 -21.53 -9.32
CA ARG A 71 8.43 -21.49 -9.26
C ARG A 71 8.92 -21.15 -7.85
N ALA A 72 8.35 -20.11 -7.23
CA ALA A 72 8.69 -19.69 -5.87
C ALA A 72 8.39 -20.80 -4.86
N TYR A 73 7.24 -21.47 -4.96
CA TYR A 73 6.89 -22.60 -4.10
C TYR A 73 7.88 -23.76 -4.27
N ALA A 74 8.26 -24.05 -5.51
CA ALA A 74 9.24 -25.08 -5.82
C ALA A 74 10.67 -24.72 -5.36
N ALA A 75 10.96 -23.43 -5.14
CA ALA A 75 12.24 -22.94 -4.64
C ALA A 75 12.32 -22.89 -3.11
N LEU A 76 11.19 -22.84 -2.39
CA LEU A 76 11.15 -22.85 -0.92
C LEU A 76 11.97 -24.00 -0.34
N VAL A 77 12.69 -23.71 0.74
CA VAL A 77 13.37 -24.76 1.52
C VAL A 77 12.34 -25.75 2.09
N PRO A 78 12.70 -27.02 2.34
CA PRO A 78 11.74 -28.06 2.71
C PRO A 78 10.86 -27.71 3.92
N GLU A 79 11.42 -27.04 4.92
CA GLU A 79 10.68 -26.65 6.13
C GLU A 79 9.63 -25.56 5.83
N SER A 80 10.00 -24.49 5.13
CA SER A 80 9.08 -23.44 4.71
C SER A 80 7.98 -23.99 3.81
N ARG A 81 8.31 -24.91 2.91
CA ARG A 81 7.30 -25.58 2.06
C ARG A 81 6.30 -26.35 2.89
N ALA A 82 6.76 -27.17 3.84
CA ALA A 82 5.88 -27.92 4.73
C ALA A 82 4.98 -26.99 5.57
N PHE A 83 5.51 -25.84 6.00
CA PHE A 83 4.75 -24.82 6.71
C PHE A 83 3.63 -24.22 5.84
N VAL A 84 3.93 -23.88 4.58
CA VAL A 84 2.93 -23.41 3.61
C VAL A 84 1.89 -24.49 3.31
N ASP A 85 2.32 -25.74 3.10
CA ASP A 85 1.43 -26.87 2.85
C ASP A 85 0.44 -27.07 4.00
N ALA A 86 0.92 -27.01 5.25
CA ALA A 86 0.07 -27.15 6.42
C ALA A 86 -0.97 -26.02 6.52
N TYR A 87 -0.59 -24.77 6.22
CA TYR A 87 -1.56 -23.67 6.13
C TYR A 87 -2.63 -23.92 5.07
N VAL A 88 -2.23 -24.35 3.88
CA VAL A 88 -3.16 -24.67 2.78
C VAL A 88 -4.08 -25.83 3.15
N ASP A 89 -3.60 -26.85 3.85
CA ASP A 89 -4.45 -27.92 4.39
C ASP A 89 -5.54 -27.35 5.30
N GLY A 90 -5.16 -26.47 6.24
CA GLY A 90 -6.11 -25.83 7.14
C GLY A 90 -7.18 -25.00 6.43
N VAL A 91 -6.79 -24.26 5.38
CA VAL A 91 -7.74 -23.53 4.53
C VAL A 91 -8.69 -24.51 3.82
N ASN A 92 -8.14 -25.59 3.26
CA ASN A 92 -8.89 -26.61 2.51
C ASN A 92 -9.83 -27.47 3.37
N GLU A 93 -9.63 -27.51 4.68
CA GLU A 93 -10.56 -28.16 5.59
C GLU A 93 -11.87 -27.38 5.77
N VAL A 94 -11.88 -26.09 5.43
CA VAL A 94 -13.04 -25.21 5.59
C VAL A 94 -13.66 -24.85 4.23
N LEU A 95 -12.84 -24.57 3.21
CA LEU A 95 -13.32 -24.17 1.90
C LEU A 95 -13.80 -25.35 1.06
N GLU A 96 -14.92 -25.18 0.34
CA GLU A 96 -15.41 -26.17 -0.62
C GLU A 96 -14.49 -26.31 -1.85
N ARG A 97 -13.94 -25.18 -2.33
CA ARG A 97 -13.00 -25.14 -3.46
C ARG A 97 -11.57 -25.21 -2.94
N ARG A 98 -10.85 -26.25 -3.37
CA ARG A 98 -9.50 -26.52 -2.88
C ARG A 98 -8.46 -25.56 -3.44
N TRP A 99 -7.74 -24.91 -2.53
CA TRP A 99 -6.48 -24.22 -2.77
C TRP A 99 -5.37 -25.20 -3.14
N GLN A 100 -4.46 -24.72 -3.98
CA GLN A 100 -3.23 -25.41 -4.34
C GLN A 100 -2.11 -25.02 -3.37
N PRO A 101 -1.07 -25.85 -3.19
CA PRO A 101 0.05 -25.53 -2.31
C PRO A 101 0.74 -24.18 -2.60
N TRP A 102 0.76 -23.77 -3.86
CA TRP A 102 1.35 -22.50 -4.30
C TRP A 102 0.39 -21.30 -4.18
N THR A 103 -0.89 -21.48 -3.86
CA THR A 103 -1.90 -20.40 -3.83
C THR A 103 -1.50 -19.25 -2.90
N PRO A 104 -0.99 -19.47 -1.66
CA PRO A 104 -0.53 -18.37 -0.80
C PRO A 104 0.55 -17.48 -1.43
N LEU A 105 1.45 -18.09 -2.22
CA LEU A 105 2.50 -17.37 -2.93
C LEU A 105 1.93 -16.54 -4.08
N ALA A 106 0.89 -17.04 -4.75
CA ALA A 106 0.21 -16.30 -5.81
C ALA A 106 -0.57 -15.10 -5.24
N VAL A 107 -1.23 -15.26 -4.08
CA VAL A 107 -1.87 -14.16 -3.36
C VAL A 107 -0.84 -13.11 -2.97
N PHE A 108 0.32 -13.52 -2.45
CA PHE A 108 1.41 -12.59 -2.14
C PHE A 108 1.96 -11.89 -3.39
N ALA A 109 2.10 -12.59 -4.52
CA ALA A 109 2.52 -12.00 -5.79
C ALA A 109 1.52 -10.97 -6.36
N VAL A 110 0.21 -11.18 -6.20
CA VAL A 110 -0.82 -10.17 -6.53
C VAL A 110 -0.55 -8.88 -5.78
N GLN A 111 -0.31 -8.98 -4.47
CA GLN A 111 -0.01 -7.82 -3.64
C GLN A 111 1.22 -7.08 -4.18
N HIS A 112 2.28 -7.78 -4.59
CA HIS A 112 3.48 -7.15 -5.15
C HIS A 112 3.21 -6.44 -6.48
N LEU A 113 2.44 -7.06 -7.37
CA LEU A 113 2.06 -6.44 -8.64
C LEU A 113 1.24 -5.16 -8.41
N LEU A 114 0.38 -5.14 -7.40
CA LEU A 114 -0.40 -3.95 -7.03
C LEU A 114 0.44 -2.85 -6.34
N PHE A 115 1.61 -3.19 -5.77
CA PHE A 115 2.55 -2.21 -5.18
C PHE A 115 3.63 -1.74 -6.15
N SER A 116 3.73 -2.39 -7.30
CA SER A 116 4.74 -2.16 -8.32
C SER A 116 4.65 -0.72 -8.86
N GLY A 117 5.81 -0.09 -9.02
CA GLY A 117 5.97 1.26 -9.57
C GLY A 117 5.76 1.36 -11.09
N PHE A 118 5.58 0.24 -11.79
CA PHE A 118 5.54 0.16 -13.25
C PHE A 118 4.43 1.03 -13.84
N VAL A 119 3.28 1.11 -13.16
CA VAL A 119 2.17 1.96 -13.59
C VAL A 119 2.53 3.45 -13.50
N SER A 120 3.35 3.84 -12.52
CA SER A 120 3.91 5.21 -12.44
C SER A 120 4.98 5.45 -13.51
N GLN A 121 5.72 4.42 -13.93
CA GLN A 121 6.62 4.51 -15.08
C GLN A 121 5.83 4.75 -16.38
N LEU A 122 4.75 3.99 -16.61
CA LEU A 122 3.83 4.15 -17.74
C LEU A 122 3.17 5.54 -17.75
N TRP A 123 2.68 6.01 -16.60
CA TRP A 123 2.12 7.37 -16.48
C TRP A 123 3.10 8.44 -16.93
N GLY A 124 4.33 8.43 -16.42
CA GLY A 124 5.28 9.48 -16.81
C GLY A 124 5.73 9.36 -18.27
N ARG A 125 5.73 8.16 -18.86
CA ARG A 125 5.94 8.01 -20.30
C ARG A 125 4.80 8.63 -21.10
N HIS A 126 3.55 8.41 -20.67
CA HIS A 126 2.37 9.05 -21.27
C HIS A 126 2.43 10.57 -21.15
N LEU A 127 2.74 11.10 -19.96
CA LEU A 127 2.93 12.53 -19.74
C LEU A 127 4.00 13.11 -20.68
N ALA A 128 5.17 12.47 -20.77
CA ALA A 128 6.25 12.89 -21.65
C ALA A 128 5.82 12.93 -23.13
N ALA A 129 5.11 11.89 -23.58
CA ALA A 129 4.67 11.77 -24.96
C ALA A 129 3.54 12.78 -25.33
N THR A 130 2.68 13.11 -24.37
CA THR A 130 1.50 13.96 -24.61
C THR A 130 1.73 15.43 -24.32
N ALA A 131 2.44 15.76 -23.24
CA ALA A 131 2.60 17.13 -22.74
C ALA A 131 4.06 17.63 -22.74
N GLY A 132 5.03 16.75 -22.99
CA GLY A 132 6.46 17.07 -22.97
C GLY A 132 7.17 16.60 -21.69
N GLU A 133 8.45 16.27 -21.83
CA GLU A 133 9.28 15.76 -20.73
C GLU A 133 9.60 16.82 -19.66
N GLU A 134 9.48 18.10 -19.99
CA GLU A 134 9.79 19.21 -19.08
C GLU A 134 8.90 19.25 -17.83
N TRP A 135 7.70 18.65 -17.89
CA TRP A 135 6.78 18.58 -16.76
C TRP A 135 6.99 17.38 -15.86
N LEU A 136 7.74 16.37 -16.32
CA LEU A 136 8.03 15.17 -15.52
C LEU A 136 8.54 15.50 -14.11
N PRO A 137 9.50 16.44 -13.90
CA PRO A 137 10.00 16.75 -12.56
C PRO A 137 8.97 17.37 -11.60
N LEU A 138 7.82 17.84 -12.09
CA LEU A 138 6.73 18.32 -11.22
C LEU A 138 5.86 17.18 -10.71
N PHE A 139 5.87 16.04 -11.40
CA PHE A 139 5.10 14.83 -11.05
C PHE A 139 5.99 13.66 -10.58
N ARG A 140 7.31 13.82 -10.69
CA ARG A 140 8.35 12.86 -10.31
C ARG A 140 9.32 13.55 -9.38
N THR A 141 9.85 12.83 -8.40
CA THR A 141 10.56 13.36 -7.21
C THR A 141 9.61 13.86 -6.13
N GLU A 142 9.52 13.12 -5.02
CA GLU A 142 8.83 13.58 -3.80
C GLU A 142 7.34 13.95 -4.00
N GLY A 143 6.65 13.26 -4.92
CA GLY A 143 5.24 13.46 -5.30
C GLY A 143 4.47 12.16 -5.57
N LEU A 144 5.04 10.99 -5.22
CA LEU A 144 4.29 9.72 -5.30
C LEU A 144 3.27 9.62 -4.15
N PRO A 145 2.08 9.04 -4.41
CA PRO A 145 1.17 8.64 -3.34
C PRO A 145 1.82 7.50 -2.54
N GLY A 146 2.56 7.88 -1.52
CA GLY A 146 3.03 6.98 -0.47
C GLY A 146 2.32 7.38 0.81
N GLY A 147 1.68 6.42 1.44
CA GLY A 147 1.07 6.61 2.73
C GLY A 147 1.41 5.40 3.58
N SER A 148 2.52 5.34 4.26
CA SER A 148 2.63 4.51 5.45
C SER A 148 3.49 5.28 6.40
N ASN A 149 3.21 5.23 7.70
CA ASN A 149 4.18 5.65 8.69
C ASN A 149 4.69 4.41 9.43
N ALA A 150 5.97 4.43 9.78
CA ALA A 150 6.50 3.58 10.84
C ALA A 150 7.57 4.34 11.61
N LEU A 151 7.65 4.06 12.91
CA LEU A 151 8.57 4.71 13.82
C LEU A 151 9.08 3.77 14.90
N VAL A 152 10.23 4.12 15.48
CA VAL A 152 10.81 3.52 16.68
C VAL A 152 11.15 4.64 17.67
N VAL A 153 10.72 4.46 18.91
CA VAL A 153 11.15 5.24 20.07
C VAL A 153 12.02 4.32 20.93
N ASP A 154 13.28 4.68 21.10
CA ASP A 154 14.23 3.93 21.91
C ASP A 154 13.85 3.92 23.39
N GLY A 155 14.24 2.86 24.10
CA GLY A 155 13.94 2.69 25.53
C GLY A 155 14.45 3.84 26.41
N SER A 156 15.50 4.56 26.00
CA SER A 156 15.97 5.74 26.73
C SER A 156 14.96 6.90 26.80
N LEU A 157 13.95 6.90 25.93
CA LEU A 157 12.90 7.92 25.87
C LEU A 157 11.55 7.44 26.40
N THR A 158 11.39 6.18 26.78
CA THR A 158 10.09 5.59 27.16
C THR A 158 9.93 5.44 28.67
N VAL A 159 8.69 5.38 29.15
CA VAL A 159 8.38 5.15 30.58
C VAL A 159 8.93 3.81 31.08
N SER A 160 8.89 2.77 30.23
CA SER A 160 9.27 1.41 30.61
C SER A 160 10.77 1.15 30.53
N GLY A 161 11.54 2.02 29.88
CA GLY A 161 12.93 1.76 29.55
C GLY A 161 13.12 0.80 28.36
N LEU A 162 12.03 0.35 27.71
CA LEU A 162 12.05 -0.56 26.57
C LEU A 162 11.54 0.13 25.29
N PRO A 163 12.03 -0.26 24.11
CA PRO A 163 11.59 0.34 22.85
C PRO A 163 10.08 0.21 22.60
N ILE A 164 9.52 1.25 21.96
CA ILE A 164 8.17 1.25 21.41
C ILE A 164 8.28 1.43 19.89
N LEU A 165 7.68 0.52 19.13
CA LEU A 165 7.53 0.66 17.69
C LEU A 165 6.08 0.95 17.35
N ALA A 166 5.82 1.71 16.29
CA ALA A 166 4.47 1.93 15.83
C ALA A 166 4.42 2.15 14.32
N GLY A 167 3.25 1.95 13.73
CA GLY A 167 3.03 2.26 12.33
C GLY A 167 1.60 2.05 11.87
N ASP A 168 1.34 2.50 10.65
CA ASP A 168 0.03 2.52 10.02
C ASP A 168 0.14 2.43 8.49
N PRO A 169 0.15 1.22 7.91
CA PRO A 169 0.17 1.09 6.46
C PRO A 169 -1.08 1.74 5.86
N HIS A 170 -0.93 2.74 4.99
CA HIS A 170 -2.04 3.35 4.24
C HIS A 170 -2.16 2.71 2.85
N ARG A 171 -3.37 2.27 2.54
CA ARG A 171 -3.72 1.58 1.28
C ARG A 171 -5.18 1.87 0.95
N VAL A 172 -5.65 1.34 -0.17
CA VAL A 172 -7.08 1.24 -0.43
C VAL A 172 -7.74 0.49 0.74
N ILE A 173 -8.79 1.08 1.29
CA ILE A 173 -9.57 0.50 2.39
C ILE A 173 -10.57 -0.45 1.75
N GLU A 174 -10.40 -1.73 2.01
CA GLU A 174 -11.23 -2.80 1.44
C GLU A 174 -12.22 -3.35 2.47
N ALA A 175 -13.35 -3.87 1.97
CA ALA A 175 -14.34 -4.60 2.76
C ALA A 175 -14.46 -6.05 2.28
N PRO A 176 -13.91 -7.03 3.03
CA PRO A 176 -13.14 -6.88 4.27
C PRO A 176 -11.68 -6.43 4.03
N GLY A 177 -11.00 -5.94 5.07
CA GLY A 177 -9.64 -5.39 4.96
C GLY A 177 -8.58 -6.43 4.58
N CYS A 178 -7.47 -5.97 3.96
CA CYS A 178 -6.40 -6.85 3.45
C CYS A 178 -5.54 -7.52 4.54
N TYR A 179 -5.47 -6.94 5.75
CA TYR A 179 -4.79 -7.53 6.89
C TYR A 179 -5.76 -8.21 7.86
N ALA A 180 -5.36 -9.39 8.36
CA ALA A 180 -5.97 -10.03 9.51
C ALA A 180 -5.05 -9.91 10.74
N GLN A 181 -5.65 -9.58 11.88
CA GLN A 181 -4.97 -9.66 13.18
C GLN A 181 -4.90 -11.12 13.62
N VAL A 182 -3.76 -11.55 14.14
CA VAL A 182 -3.58 -12.92 14.64
C VAL A 182 -2.52 -12.97 15.73
N ARG A 183 -2.67 -13.93 16.65
CA ARG A 183 -1.60 -14.40 17.54
C ARG A 183 -1.31 -15.87 17.24
N LEU A 184 -0.05 -16.20 16.99
CA LEU A 184 0.44 -17.54 16.66
C LEU A 184 1.34 -18.04 17.78
N VAL A 185 0.97 -19.17 18.39
CA VAL A 185 1.66 -19.74 19.55
C VAL A 185 2.05 -21.19 19.27
N CYS A 186 3.35 -21.45 19.18
CA CYS A 186 3.90 -22.80 19.18
C CYS A 186 4.36 -23.18 20.58
N THR A 187 3.84 -24.29 21.10
CA THR A 187 4.17 -24.80 22.44
C THR A 187 5.17 -25.94 22.42
N ASP A 188 5.76 -26.25 21.26
CA ASP A 188 6.87 -27.20 21.15
C ASP A 188 8.03 -26.71 22.05
N PRO A 189 8.52 -27.51 23.01
CA PRO A 189 9.62 -27.10 23.88
C PRO A 189 10.93 -26.85 23.12
N ASP A 190 11.13 -27.46 21.96
CA ASP A 190 12.35 -27.34 21.15
C ASP A 190 12.24 -26.25 20.08
N ASP A 191 11.01 -25.81 19.74
CA ASP A 191 10.73 -24.72 18.79
C ASP A 191 9.58 -23.79 19.25
N PRO A 192 9.65 -23.23 20.48
CA PRO A 192 8.54 -22.43 21.01
C PRO A 192 8.51 -21.06 20.34
N PHE A 193 7.33 -20.48 20.14
CA PHE A 193 7.20 -19.06 19.81
C PHE A 193 5.82 -18.52 20.18
N ASP A 194 5.72 -17.21 20.38
CA ASP A 194 4.47 -16.46 20.60
C ASP A 194 4.56 -15.11 19.89
N VAL A 195 3.87 -15.02 18.75
CA VAL A 195 3.91 -13.86 17.87
C VAL A 195 2.51 -13.32 17.65
N ALA A 196 2.28 -12.06 18.03
CA ALA A 196 1.10 -11.32 17.62
C ALA A 196 1.45 -10.35 16.49
N GLY A 197 0.58 -10.23 15.50
CA GLY A 197 0.81 -9.33 14.39
C GLY A 197 -0.30 -9.29 13.35
N LEU A 198 0.03 -8.69 12.21
CA LEU A 198 -0.86 -8.56 11.06
C LEU A 198 -0.34 -9.44 9.93
N THR A 199 -1.24 -10.23 9.32
CA THR A 199 -0.92 -11.06 8.15
C THR A 199 -1.79 -10.66 6.96
N PHE A 200 -1.24 -10.74 5.75
CA PHE A 200 -2.09 -10.73 4.57
C PHE A 200 -3.04 -11.93 4.59
N VAL A 201 -4.32 -11.68 4.35
CA VAL A 201 -5.31 -12.75 4.26
C VAL A 201 -4.93 -13.68 3.10
N GLY A 202 -4.72 -14.97 3.42
CA GLY A 202 -4.29 -15.98 2.45
C GLY A 202 -2.78 -16.28 2.44
N VAL A 203 -1.99 -15.59 3.26
CA VAL A 203 -0.54 -15.84 3.41
C VAL A 203 -0.24 -16.31 4.84
N PRO A 204 0.52 -17.40 5.04
CA PRO A 204 0.83 -17.92 6.39
C PRO A 204 1.82 -17.04 7.16
N GLY A 205 1.83 -17.19 8.48
CA GLY A 205 2.72 -16.47 9.40
C GLY A 205 2.34 -15.00 9.58
N VAL A 206 3.34 -14.18 9.91
CA VAL A 206 3.25 -12.72 10.12
C VAL A 206 4.44 -12.09 9.39
N GLN A 207 4.21 -11.50 8.22
CA GLN A 207 5.31 -11.12 7.31
C GLN A 207 5.89 -9.74 7.67
N HIS A 208 5.01 -8.77 7.89
CA HIS A 208 5.39 -7.35 7.85
C HIS A 208 5.34 -6.63 9.19
N PHE A 209 4.42 -7.01 10.08
CA PHE A 209 4.18 -6.31 11.35
C PHE A 209 3.99 -7.33 12.46
N GLY A 210 5.02 -7.51 13.29
CA GLY A 210 5.02 -8.57 14.29
C GLY A 210 5.69 -8.16 15.58
N HIS A 211 5.25 -8.78 16.67
CA HIS A 211 5.86 -8.68 17.97
C HIS A 211 5.97 -10.08 18.60
N ALA A 212 7.20 -10.56 18.73
CA ALA A 212 7.58 -11.90 19.18
C ALA A 212 8.05 -11.94 20.64
N GLY A 213 7.42 -11.13 21.51
CA GLY A 213 7.78 -10.98 22.92
C GLY A 213 9.06 -10.16 23.15
N GLY A 214 10.22 -10.67 22.74
CA GLY A 214 11.52 -10.01 22.96
C GLY A 214 11.92 -9.00 21.88
N VAL A 215 11.29 -9.07 20.71
CA VAL A 215 11.57 -8.23 19.53
C VAL A 215 10.25 -7.88 18.84
N ALA A 216 10.23 -6.74 18.17
CA ALA A 216 9.14 -6.34 17.30
C ALA A 216 9.66 -5.65 16.03
N TRP A 217 8.86 -5.71 14.95
CA TRP A 217 9.20 -5.12 13.67
C TRP A 217 7.96 -4.58 12.95
N GLY A 218 8.23 -3.68 12.01
CA GLY A 218 7.27 -3.11 11.07
C GLY A 218 7.95 -2.68 9.79
N ILE A 219 7.15 -2.46 8.74
CA ILE A 219 7.67 -1.98 7.45
C ILE A 219 6.89 -0.78 6.91
N THR A 220 7.55 0.03 6.09
CA THR A 220 6.89 0.88 5.09
C THR A 220 7.50 0.59 3.72
N ASN A 221 6.76 0.82 2.64
CA ASN A 221 7.34 0.69 1.29
C ASN A 221 8.54 1.64 1.11
N ALA A 222 9.66 1.15 0.58
CA ALA A 222 10.89 1.93 0.37
C ALA A 222 10.86 2.86 -0.85
N VAL A 223 9.84 2.71 -1.70
CA VAL A 223 9.69 3.39 -2.99
C VAL A 223 10.91 3.14 -3.87
N ALA A 224 11.39 1.90 -3.85
CA ALA A 224 12.58 1.52 -4.58
C ALA A 224 12.32 1.51 -6.09
N ASP A 225 13.36 1.83 -6.84
CA ASP A 225 13.42 1.55 -8.27
C ASP A 225 13.88 0.08 -8.41
N ASP A 226 12.98 -0.87 -8.16
CA ASP A 226 13.29 -2.31 -8.10
C ASP A 226 12.94 -3.09 -9.37
N GLU A 227 12.35 -2.44 -10.37
CA GLU A 227 11.84 -3.08 -11.59
C GLU A 227 12.03 -2.23 -12.85
N ASP A 228 12.02 -2.89 -14.01
CA ASP A 228 12.15 -2.23 -15.30
C ASP A 228 10.94 -2.52 -16.21
N VAL A 229 10.40 -1.48 -16.84
CA VAL A 229 9.42 -1.60 -17.93
C VAL A 229 10.14 -1.43 -19.27
N TYR A 230 10.08 -2.45 -20.12
CA TYR A 230 10.68 -2.42 -21.45
C TYR A 230 9.60 -2.19 -22.51
N ALA A 231 9.77 -1.16 -23.34
CA ALA A 231 9.01 -1.02 -24.58
C ALA A 231 9.50 -2.08 -25.59
N GLU A 232 8.62 -2.98 -25.99
CA GLU A 232 8.94 -4.10 -26.86
C GLU A 232 8.57 -3.80 -28.32
N ASP A 233 9.42 -4.23 -29.25
CA ASP A 233 9.12 -4.27 -30.68
C ASP A 233 8.92 -5.73 -31.06
N LEU A 234 7.66 -6.15 -31.12
CA LEU A 234 7.24 -7.52 -31.37
C LEU A 234 6.63 -7.64 -32.77
N VAL A 235 7.08 -8.62 -33.54
CA VAL A 235 6.48 -8.95 -34.84
C VAL A 235 6.04 -10.40 -34.90
N ARG A 236 4.92 -10.63 -35.59
CA ARG A 236 4.44 -11.97 -35.89
C ARG A 236 5.01 -12.43 -37.21
N HIS A 237 5.66 -13.59 -37.21
CA HIS A 237 6.13 -14.26 -38.41
C HIS A 237 5.53 -15.67 -38.45
N GLN A 238 4.47 -15.85 -39.24
CA GLN A 238 3.62 -17.06 -39.21
C GLN A 238 3.07 -17.30 -37.78
N ASP A 239 3.27 -18.49 -37.21
CA ASP A 239 2.82 -18.83 -35.85
C ASP A 239 3.80 -18.40 -34.75
N ALA A 240 4.99 -17.91 -35.13
CA ALA A 240 6.01 -17.45 -34.19
C ALA A 240 5.89 -15.95 -33.91
N VAL A 241 6.27 -15.58 -32.69
CA VAL A 241 6.49 -14.18 -32.29
C VAL A 241 7.98 -14.00 -32.03
N ILE A 242 8.53 -12.90 -32.54
CA ILE A 242 9.92 -12.52 -32.33
C ILE A 242 9.98 -11.08 -31.80
N ALA A 243 10.93 -10.82 -30.91
CA ALA A 243 11.17 -9.50 -30.32
C ALA A 243 12.48 -8.93 -30.84
N ARG A 244 12.54 -7.61 -31.02
CA ARG A 244 13.81 -6.93 -31.32
C ARG A 244 14.67 -6.88 -30.06
N GLY A 245 15.69 -7.73 -30.01
CA GLY A 245 16.68 -7.76 -28.95
C GLY A 245 17.94 -6.96 -29.26
N ARG A 246 18.98 -7.14 -28.44
CA ARG A 246 20.24 -6.38 -28.56
C ARG A 246 21.05 -6.81 -29.78
N SER A 247 21.00 -8.09 -30.12
CA SER A 247 21.81 -8.69 -31.19
C SER A 247 21.01 -9.01 -32.46
N GLY A 248 19.76 -8.57 -32.53
CA GLY A 248 18.84 -8.84 -33.63
C GLY A 248 17.49 -9.33 -33.12
N TRP A 249 16.74 -10.00 -34.01
CA TRP A 249 15.45 -10.59 -33.67
C TRP A 249 15.66 -11.87 -32.84
N GLU A 250 14.99 -11.94 -31.69
CA GLU A 250 15.07 -13.02 -30.72
C GLU A 250 13.70 -13.73 -30.63
N PRO A 251 13.66 -15.06 -30.42
CA PRO A 251 12.40 -15.79 -30.26
C PRO A 251 11.68 -15.37 -28.97
N VAL A 252 10.35 -15.29 -29.03
CA VAL A 252 9.48 -15.02 -27.87
C VAL A 252 8.75 -16.30 -27.51
N ALA A 253 8.80 -16.69 -26.23
CA ALA A 253 8.01 -17.81 -25.75
C ALA A 253 6.54 -17.42 -25.77
N ARG A 254 5.70 -18.28 -26.35
CA ARG A 254 4.29 -18.01 -26.63
C ARG A 254 3.42 -19.16 -26.17
N ARG A 255 2.31 -18.85 -25.52
CA ARG A 255 1.20 -19.76 -25.30
C ARG A 255 -0.14 -19.01 -25.33
N VAL A 256 -1.22 -19.73 -25.56
CA VAL A 256 -2.57 -19.18 -25.49
C VAL A 256 -3.28 -19.82 -24.31
N GLU A 257 -3.84 -18.99 -23.44
CA GLU A 257 -4.69 -19.40 -22.33
C GLU A 257 -6.14 -18.99 -22.61
N GLN A 258 -7.08 -19.56 -21.88
CA GLN A 258 -8.50 -19.25 -22.00
C GLN A 258 -9.03 -18.75 -20.66
N VAL A 259 -9.73 -17.61 -20.70
CA VAL A 259 -10.45 -17.04 -19.57
C VAL A 259 -11.94 -17.15 -19.86
N ARG A 260 -12.71 -17.62 -18.88
CA ARG A 260 -14.17 -17.68 -18.97
C ARG A 260 -14.75 -16.39 -18.40
N VAL A 261 -15.73 -15.81 -19.10
CA VAL A 261 -16.36 -14.55 -18.74
C VAL A 261 -17.85 -14.80 -18.53
N LEU A 262 -18.34 -14.54 -17.32
CA LEU A 262 -19.76 -14.66 -16.99
C LEU A 262 -20.55 -13.60 -17.78
N VAL A 263 -21.52 -14.04 -18.60
CA VAL A 263 -22.37 -13.14 -19.39
C VAL A 263 -23.81 -13.13 -18.90
N GLU A 264 -24.32 -14.28 -18.46
CA GLU A 264 -25.62 -14.48 -17.82
C GLU A 264 -25.48 -15.62 -16.80
N GLU A 265 -26.48 -15.83 -15.93
CA GLU A 265 -26.46 -16.90 -14.91
C GLU A 265 -26.07 -18.26 -15.54
N ASP A 266 -24.99 -18.85 -15.04
CA ASP A 266 -24.36 -20.08 -15.53
C ASP A 266 -23.98 -20.11 -17.03
N ARG A 267 -23.96 -18.96 -17.72
CA ARG A 267 -23.51 -18.82 -19.12
C ARG A 267 -22.20 -18.06 -19.21
N TYR A 268 -21.24 -18.63 -19.94
CA TYR A 268 -19.89 -18.12 -20.05
C TYR A 268 -19.44 -18.00 -21.51
N ASP A 269 -18.87 -16.85 -21.84
CA ASP A 269 -18.05 -16.69 -23.05
C ASP A 269 -16.60 -17.08 -22.75
N VAL A 270 -15.85 -17.45 -23.78
CA VAL A 270 -14.42 -17.78 -23.67
C VAL A 270 -13.62 -16.71 -24.39
N HIS A 271 -12.68 -16.10 -23.66
CA HIS A 271 -11.72 -15.14 -24.16
C HIS A 271 -10.33 -15.77 -24.23
N GLU A 272 -9.66 -15.66 -25.36
CA GLU A 272 -8.29 -16.15 -25.52
C GLU A 272 -7.28 -15.08 -25.08
N VAL A 273 -6.34 -15.47 -24.22
CA VAL A 273 -5.24 -14.62 -23.76
C VAL A 273 -3.94 -15.14 -24.33
N GLU A 274 -3.34 -14.40 -25.26
CA GLU A 274 -1.99 -14.67 -25.71
C GLU A 274 -0.99 -14.21 -24.64
N VAL A 275 -0.23 -15.16 -24.11
CA VAL A 275 0.81 -14.95 -23.10
C VAL A 275 2.17 -15.03 -23.81
N LEU A 276 2.94 -13.94 -23.70
CA LEU A 276 4.22 -13.77 -24.37
C LEU A 276 5.31 -13.47 -23.34
N VAL A 277 6.48 -14.08 -23.50
CA VAL A 277 7.63 -13.88 -22.61
C VAL A 277 8.88 -13.65 -23.45
N THR A 278 9.46 -12.46 -23.30
CA THR A 278 10.76 -12.10 -23.89
C THR A 278 11.89 -12.45 -22.92
N ASP A 279 13.15 -12.31 -23.34
CA ASP A 279 14.31 -12.43 -22.44
C ASP A 279 14.27 -11.42 -21.27
N ARG A 280 13.55 -10.30 -21.45
CA ARG A 280 13.40 -9.26 -20.43
C ARG A 280 12.29 -9.58 -19.45
N GLY A 281 11.27 -10.35 -19.83
CA GLY A 281 10.20 -10.75 -18.92
C GLY A 281 8.85 -10.97 -19.62
N PRO A 282 7.79 -11.21 -18.83
CA PRO A 282 6.42 -11.27 -19.34
C PRO A 282 5.99 -9.98 -20.02
N VAL A 283 5.36 -10.09 -21.20
CA VAL A 283 4.67 -8.97 -21.86
C VAL A 283 3.33 -8.76 -21.17
N VAL A 284 3.18 -7.64 -20.46
CA VAL A 284 2.01 -7.32 -19.64
C VAL A 284 0.98 -6.48 -20.37
N LEU A 285 1.40 -5.71 -21.39
CA LEU A 285 0.54 -4.82 -22.18
C LEU A 285 0.87 -4.93 -23.68
N GLY A 286 -0.13 -4.71 -24.53
CA GLY A 286 0.00 -4.73 -25.99
C GLY A 286 0.16 -6.14 -26.59
N GLY A 287 0.83 -6.21 -27.74
CA GLY A 287 0.99 -7.43 -28.54
C GLY A 287 1.76 -7.20 -29.85
N PRO A 288 2.00 -8.25 -30.65
CA PRO A 288 2.75 -8.14 -31.89
C PRO A 288 2.15 -7.13 -32.89
N GLY A 289 2.94 -6.13 -33.29
CA GLY A 289 2.53 -5.05 -34.19
C GLY A 289 1.73 -3.91 -33.54
N GLU A 290 1.44 -3.99 -32.24
CA GLU A 290 0.74 -2.94 -31.51
C GLU A 290 1.72 -1.87 -30.98
N PRO A 291 1.38 -0.58 -31.10
CA PRO A 291 2.08 0.45 -30.34
C PRO A 291 1.86 0.21 -28.84
N ASP A 292 2.78 0.68 -28.00
CA ASP A 292 2.66 0.57 -26.53
C ASP A 292 2.61 -0.87 -25.99
N THR A 293 3.43 -1.75 -26.58
CA THR A 293 3.70 -3.08 -26.06
C THR A 293 4.80 -3.02 -24.99
N TYR A 294 4.52 -3.56 -23.80
CA TYR A 294 5.44 -3.49 -22.66
C TYR A 294 5.66 -4.84 -21.99
N SER A 295 6.93 -5.16 -21.71
CA SER A 295 7.30 -6.27 -20.82
C SER A 295 7.80 -5.75 -19.48
N LEU A 296 7.59 -6.55 -18.43
CA LEU A 296 7.98 -6.23 -17.07
C LEU A 296 9.09 -7.15 -16.59
N ARG A 297 10.20 -6.58 -16.13
CA ARG A 297 11.30 -7.30 -15.50
C ARG A 297 11.36 -6.98 -14.02
N THR A 298 11.06 -7.96 -13.17
CA THR A 298 11.10 -7.80 -11.71
C THR A 298 12.07 -8.77 -11.04
N PRO A 299 12.53 -8.47 -9.81
CA PRO A 299 13.39 -9.37 -9.06
C PRO A 299 12.76 -10.74 -8.84
N SER A 300 11.46 -10.77 -8.54
CA SER A 300 10.73 -12.02 -8.33
C SER A 300 10.70 -12.90 -9.58
N HIS A 301 10.53 -12.32 -10.77
CA HIS A 301 10.55 -13.10 -12.01
C HIS A 301 11.92 -13.65 -12.35
N VAL A 302 12.97 -12.85 -12.15
CA VAL A 302 14.37 -13.22 -12.43
C VAL A 302 14.86 -14.30 -11.46
N LEU A 303 14.56 -14.16 -10.17
CA LEU A 303 14.96 -15.12 -9.15
C LEU A 303 14.05 -16.35 -9.09
N GLY A 304 12.78 -16.21 -9.52
CA GLY A 304 11.76 -17.24 -9.31
C GLY A 304 11.44 -17.43 -7.83
N ASP A 305 11.55 -16.38 -7.03
CA ASP A 305 11.43 -16.37 -5.57
C ASP A 305 10.72 -15.09 -5.10
N LEU A 306 9.97 -15.17 -4.01
CA LEU A 306 9.26 -14.06 -3.36
C LEU A 306 9.88 -13.69 -2.00
N GLY A 307 10.85 -14.45 -1.50
CA GLY A 307 11.49 -14.23 -0.20
C GLY A 307 10.72 -14.79 1.00
N LEU A 308 9.76 -15.69 0.78
CA LEU A 308 8.89 -16.21 1.84
C LEU A 308 9.58 -17.19 2.80
N ASP A 309 10.81 -17.63 2.50
CA ASP A 309 11.66 -18.34 3.46
C ASP A 309 12.00 -17.49 4.70
N ALA A 310 11.76 -16.18 4.66
CA ALA A 310 11.91 -15.30 5.82
C ALA A 310 10.84 -15.53 6.92
N ILE A 311 9.68 -16.11 6.59
CA ILE A 311 8.53 -16.17 7.53
C ILE A 311 8.84 -16.99 8.78
N LEU A 312 9.36 -18.21 8.62
CA LEU A 312 9.66 -19.09 9.76
C LEU A 312 10.72 -18.48 10.70
N PRO A 313 11.87 -17.98 10.19
CA PRO A 313 12.82 -17.23 11.00
C PRO A 313 12.20 -16.04 11.75
N LEU A 314 11.27 -15.29 11.13
CA LEU A 314 10.58 -14.18 11.80
C LEU A 314 9.72 -14.65 12.98
N LEU A 315 9.00 -15.78 12.84
CA LEU A 315 8.22 -16.36 13.94
C LEU A 315 9.13 -16.78 15.12
N ARG A 316 10.35 -17.22 14.81
CA ARG A 316 11.35 -17.67 15.78
C ARG A 316 12.24 -16.55 16.32
N ALA A 317 12.13 -15.33 15.81
CA ALA A 317 13.02 -14.23 16.14
C ALA A 317 12.95 -13.85 17.63
N ARG A 318 14.10 -13.48 18.22
CA ARG A 318 14.22 -13.02 19.61
C ARG A 318 14.93 -11.70 19.76
N THR A 319 15.71 -11.32 18.75
CA THR A 319 16.53 -10.11 18.71
C THR A 319 16.33 -9.37 17.40
N SER A 320 16.72 -8.10 17.36
CA SER A 320 16.75 -7.31 16.13
C SER A 320 17.67 -7.94 15.08
N ALA A 321 18.75 -8.61 15.52
CA ALA A 321 19.64 -9.36 14.64
C ALA A 321 18.93 -10.52 13.94
N ASP A 322 18.09 -11.29 14.64
CA ASP A 322 17.34 -12.40 14.03
C ASP A 322 16.37 -11.91 12.95
N VAL A 323 15.66 -10.82 13.22
CA VAL A 323 14.74 -10.19 12.27
C VAL A 323 15.51 -9.73 11.03
N THR A 324 16.61 -8.98 11.23
CA THR A 324 17.41 -8.48 10.10
C THR A 324 18.07 -9.61 9.30
N ALA A 325 18.42 -10.73 9.95
CA ALA A 325 18.92 -11.93 9.28
C ALA A 325 17.83 -12.58 8.42
N ALA A 326 16.61 -12.72 8.94
CA ALA A 326 15.47 -13.26 8.20
C ALA A 326 15.22 -12.48 6.90
N PHE A 327 15.27 -11.15 6.95
CA PHE A 327 15.09 -10.29 5.77
C PHE A 327 16.26 -10.31 4.77
N THR A 328 17.35 -11.02 5.03
CA THR A 328 18.45 -11.17 4.04
C THR A 328 17.98 -11.93 2.79
N GLY A 329 17.08 -12.90 2.96
CA GLY A 329 16.44 -13.65 1.88
C GLY A 329 15.26 -12.93 1.22
N TRP A 330 14.86 -11.75 1.72
CA TRP A 330 13.70 -11.02 1.20
C TRP A 330 13.95 -10.53 -0.23
N VAL A 331 12.98 -10.76 -1.11
CA VAL A 331 13.06 -10.37 -2.52
C VAL A 331 12.34 -9.05 -2.76
N GLY A 332 11.05 -8.99 -2.50
CA GLY A 332 10.23 -7.80 -2.65
C GLY A 332 8.93 -7.93 -1.85
N PRO A 333 8.11 -6.87 -1.73
CA PRO A 333 8.43 -5.50 -2.12
C PRO A 333 9.67 -4.99 -1.35
N VAL A 334 10.38 -4.02 -1.92
CA VAL A 334 11.50 -3.41 -1.21
C VAL A 334 10.95 -2.46 -0.15
N ASP A 335 11.35 -2.69 1.10
CA ASP A 335 10.74 -2.07 2.26
C ASP A 335 11.78 -1.37 3.15
N ASN A 336 11.34 -0.31 3.81
CA ASN A 336 11.96 0.21 5.01
C ASN A 336 11.53 -0.66 6.21
N LEU A 337 12.43 -1.49 6.71
CA LEU A 337 12.26 -2.23 7.96
C LEU A 337 12.61 -1.34 9.15
N VAL A 338 11.68 -1.23 10.11
CA VAL A 338 11.96 -0.74 11.46
C VAL A 338 11.90 -1.92 12.44
N VAL A 339 12.89 -2.02 13.33
CA VAL A 339 13.01 -3.13 14.28
C VAL A 339 13.55 -2.64 15.61
N GLY A 340 13.10 -3.26 16.70
CA GLY A 340 13.56 -2.99 18.06
C GLY A 340 13.42 -4.22 18.95
N ASP A 341 14.35 -4.39 19.88
CA ASP A 341 14.33 -5.49 20.84
C ASP A 341 14.53 -5.05 22.29
N ARG A 342 14.22 -5.95 23.23
CA ARG A 342 14.31 -5.70 24.67
C ARG A 342 15.74 -5.51 25.19
N HIS A 343 16.76 -5.77 24.37
CA HIS A 343 18.16 -5.53 24.71
C HIS A 343 18.60 -4.10 24.34
N GLY A 344 17.68 -3.29 23.77
CA GLY A 344 17.91 -1.90 23.40
C GLY A 344 18.43 -1.70 21.97
N ALA A 345 18.48 -2.75 21.15
CA ALA A 345 18.90 -2.60 19.76
C ALA A 345 17.72 -2.12 18.89
N THR A 346 17.84 -0.92 18.33
CA THR A 346 16.87 -0.34 17.38
C THR A 346 17.53 -0.04 16.04
N GLU A 347 16.83 -0.33 14.94
CA GLU A 347 17.36 -0.10 13.59
C GLU A 347 16.24 0.24 12.60
N HIS A 348 16.57 1.12 11.65
CA HIS A 348 15.84 1.31 10.40
C HIS A 348 16.76 0.94 9.24
N ARG A 349 16.35 0.01 8.38
CA ARG A 349 17.13 -0.37 7.19
C ARG A 349 16.25 -0.69 6.00
N VAL A 350 16.80 -0.55 4.80
CA VAL A 350 16.14 -1.00 3.57
C VAL A 350 16.42 -2.48 3.35
N VAL A 351 15.38 -3.25 3.02
CA VAL A 351 15.42 -4.70 2.77
C VAL A 351 14.71 -5.03 1.45
N GLY A 352 15.16 -6.07 0.75
CA GLY A 352 14.68 -6.45 -0.58
C GLY A 352 15.78 -6.45 -1.64
N ARG A 353 15.40 -6.67 -2.90
CA ARG A 353 16.31 -6.78 -4.04
C ARG A 353 16.14 -5.59 -4.98
N ILE A 354 17.17 -4.75 -5.04
CA ILE A 354 17.25 -3.63 -5.97
C ILE A 354 18.27 -3.99 -7.06
N PRO A 355 17.92 -3.92 -8.35
CA PRO A 355 18.82 -4.27 -9.43
C PRO A 355 19.97 -3.27 -9.56
N GLU A 356 21.18 -3.77 -9.80
CA GLU A 356 22.31 -2.90 -10.18
C GLU A 356 22.11 -2.40 -11.61
N ARG A 357 22.37 -1.10 -11.82
CA ARG A 357 22.18 -0.45 -13.12
C ARG A 357 23.45 0.20 -13.63
N ASP A 358 23.62 0.18 -14.95
CA ASP A 358 24.66 0.94 -15.64
C ASP A 358 24.30 2.45 -15.74
N ALA A 359 25.18 3.22 -16.39
CA ALA A 359 24.98 4.67 -16.56
C ALA A 359 23.72 5.02 -17.37
N ASP A 360 23.25 4.10 -18.22
CA ASP A 360 22.03 4.24 -19.02
C ASP A 360 20.79 3.69 -18.28
N ARG A 361 20.92 3.43 -16.97
CA ARG A 361 19.89 2.84 -16.10
C ARG A 361 19.42 1.45 -16.55
N ARG A 362 20.25 0.69 -17.25
CA ARG A 362 19.91 -0.69 -17.62
C ARG A 362 20.37 -1.65 -16.54
N TRP A 363 19.52 -2.61 -16.19
CA TRP A 363 19.89 -3.67 -15.26
C TRP A 363 21.06 -4.51 -15.81
N THR A 364 22.13 -4.62 -15.02
CA THR A 364 23.38 -5.35 -15.34
C THR A 364 23.36 -6.83 -14.96
N GLY A 365 22.31 -7.29 -14.28
CA GLY A 365 22.19 -8.64 -13.71
C GLY A 365 22.65 -8.77 -12.25
N GLY A 366 23.25 -7.72 -11.67
CA GLY A 366 23.63 -7.66 -10.25
C GLY A 366 22.54 -7.12 -9.32
N TRP A 367 22.84 -7.08 -8.02
CA TRP A 367 21.97 -6.57 -6.95
C TRP A 367 22.73 -5.60 -6.05
N VAL A 368 22.09 -4.50 -5.67
CA VAL A 368 22.70 -3.51 -4.77
C VAL A 368 22.92 -4.14 -3.39
N ALA A 369 24.18 -4.27 -2.97
CA ALA A 369 24.54 -4.91 -1.70
C ALA A 369 24.37 -3.99 -0.47
N ASP A 370 24.96 -2.80 -0.50
CA ASP A 370 25.01 -1.86 0.64
C ASP A 370 23.76 -0.98 0.70
N LEU A 371 22.62 -1.58 1.07
CA LEU A 371 21.37 -0.86 1.25
C LEU A 371 21.40 0.04 2.50
N PRO A 372 20.75 1.23 2.47
CA PRO A 372 20.79 2.19 3.57
C PRO A 372 20.31 1.61 4.91
N ARG A 373 20.99 2.00 6.00
CA ARG A 373 20.61 1.69 7.38
C ARG A 373 20.88 2.87 8.32
N ARG A 374 20.15 2.95 9.43
CA ARG A 374 20.20 4.01 10.45
C ARG A 374 19.88 3.46 11.83
N THR A 375 20.47 4.06 12.84
CA THR A 375 20.24 3.79 14.27
C THR A 375 20.09 5.12 14.99
N GLY A 376 19.33 5.17 16.08
CA GLY A 376 19.15 6.40 16.85
C GLY A 376 17.98 6.30 17.83
N PRO A 377 17.84 7.30 18.73
CA PRO A 377 16.81 7.28 19.77
C PRO A 377 15.39 7.43 19.20
N VAL A 378 15.26 8.05 18.04
CA VAL A 378 14.01 8.17 17.27
C VAL A 378 14.31 7.82 15.82
N LEU A 379 13.57 6.85 15.28
CA LEU A 379 13.62 6.46 13.87
C LEU A 379 12.24 6.66 13.27
N VAL A 380 12.16 7.29 12.10
CA VAL A 380 10.90 7.52 11.39
C VAL A 380 11.09 7.27 9.91
N THR A 381 10.14 6.57 9.31
CA THR A 381 9.98 6.44 7.87
C THR A 381 8.53 6.72 7.49
N ALA A 382 8.34 7.57 6.50
CA ALA A 382 7.04 7.88 5.92
C ALA A 382 7.06 7.71 4.40
N ASN A 383 7.77 6.69 3.90
CA ASN A 383 8.13 6.54 2.47
C ASN A 383 9.01 7.68 1.92
N ASP A 384 9.58 8.50 2.81
CA ASP A 384 10.40 9.66 2.46
C ASP A 384 11.84 9.27 2.11
N ARG A 385 12.53 10.16 1.39
CA ARG A 385 13.98 10.07 1.22
C ARG A 385 14.67 10.36 2.56
N ALA A 386 14.83 9.32 3.36
CA ALA A 386 15.21 9.47 4.76
C ALA A 386 16.64 10.05 4.96
N THR A 387 17.56 9.78 4.03
CA THR A 387 18.93 10.32 3.98
C THR A 387 19.43 10.40 2.53
N PRO A 388 20.53 11.13 2.24
CA PRO A 388 21.13 11.12 0.90
C PRO A 388 21.50 9.73 0.36
N ALA A 389 21.79 8.74 1.23
CA ALA A 389 22.10 7.37 0.83
C ALA A 389 20.94 6.67 0.10
N PHE A 390 19.70 7.13 0.30
CA PHE A 390 18.50 6.61 -0.39
C PHE A 390 18.51 6.91 -1.91
N ALA A 391 19.44 7.72 -2.41
CA ALA A 391 19.68 7.83 -3.86
C ALA A 391 20.03 6.48 -4.53
N ARG A 392 20.50 5.48 -3.76
CA ARG A 392 20.71 4.10 -4.24
C ARG A 392 19.44 3.25 -4.26
N VAL A 393 18.38 3.69 -3.58
CA VAL A 393 17.12 2.96 -3.45
C VAL A 393 16.21 3.28 -4.62
N GLY A 394 16.08 4.57 -4.96
CA GLY A 394 15.24 5.02 -6.05
C GLY A 394 15.38 6.52 -6.32
N THR A 395 14.68 6.99 -7.32
CA THR A 395 14.57 8.42 -7.65
C THR A 395 13.36 9.08 -7.02
N ASP A 396 12.28 8.33 -6.87
CA ASP A 396 10.99 8.83 -6.39
C ASP A 396 10.73 8.42 -4.94
N PHE A 397 10.10 9.31 -4.17
CA PHE A 397 9.77 9.12 -2.75
C PHE A 397 8.47 9.85 -2.44
N ALA A 398 7.91 9.64 -1.25
CA ALA A 398 6.90 10.54 -0.71
C ALA A 398 7.54 11.84 -0.20
N PRO A 399 6.82 12.98 -0.21
CA PRO A 399 7.35 14.20 0.36
C PRO A 399 7.59 14.09 1.87
N PRO A 400 8.66 14.70 2.40
CA PRO A 400 9.15 14.46 3.77
C PRO A 400 8.30 15.06 4.90
N HIS A 401 7.19 15.73 4.59
CA HIS A 401 6.42 16.49 5.60
C HIS A 401 5.82 15.59 6.69
N ARG A 402 5.29 14.40 6.36
CA ARG A 402 4.78 13.44 7.36
C ARG A 402 5.88 12.98 8.30
N ALA A 403 7.02 12.56 7.75
CA ALA A 403 8.17 12.12 8.55
C ALA A 403 8.72 13.24 9.46
N ARG A 404 8.76 14.49 8.98
CA ARG A 404 9.11 15.65 9.81
C ARG A 404 8.09 15.86 10.93
N ARG A 405 6.81 15.88 10.61
CA ARG A 405 5.73 16.08 11.60
C ARG A 405 5.76 15.03 12.71
N ILE A 406 5.98 13.75 12.37
CA ILE A 406 6.12 12.68 13.36
C ILE A 406 7.32 12.92 14.26
N ARG A 407 8.48 13.31 13.70
CA ARG A 407 9.68 13.62 14.49
C ARG A 407 9.44 14.79 15.44
N ASP A 408 8.86 15.88 14.95
CA ASP A 408 8.56 17.06 15.77
C ASP A 408 7.63 16.68 16.94
N LEU A 409 6.60 15.86 16.70
CA LEU A 409 5.69 15.39 17.74
C LEU A 409 6.39 14.52 18.80
N LEU A 410 7.30 13.63 18.38
CA LEU A 410 8.06 12.78 19.30
C LEU A 410 9.08 13.59 20.11
N ASP A 411 9.74 14.57 19.49
CA ASP A 411 10.68 15.47 20.15
C ASP A 411 9.96 16.33 21.21
N ASP A 412 8.78 16.87 20.87
CA ASP A 412 7.93 17.61 21.81
C ASP A 412 7.51 16.73 23.00
N LEU A 413 7.10 15.48 22.75
CA LEU A 413 6.75 14.54 23.81
C LEU A 413 7.95 14.25 24.71
N ALA A 414 9.11 13.93 24.13
CA ALA A 414 10.35 13.64 24.86
C ALA A 414 10.80 14.83 25.73
N ALA A 415 10.55 16.07 25.29
CA ALA A 415 10.85 17.28 26.06
C ALA A 415 9.95 17.44 27.29
N THR A 416 8.76 16.85 27.30
CA THR A 416 7.81 16.91 28.44
C THR A 416 7.96 15.75 29.43
N GLY A 417 8.61 14.65 29.03
CA GLY A 417 8.87 13.50 29.88
C GLY A 417 8.95 12.19 29.10
N PRO A 418 9.09 11.04 29.81
CA PRO A 418 9.15 9.74 29.16
C PRO A 418 7.85 9.39 28.42
N ILE A 419 7.99 8.82 27.23
CA ILE A 419 6.92 8.56 26.27
C ILE A 419 6.20 7.23 26.57
N THR A 420 4.88 7.22 26.39
CA THR A 420 4.02 6.03 26.51
C THR A 420 3.53 5.51 25.15
N ALA A 421 3.10 4.25 25.10
CA ALA A 421 2.49 3.64 23.92
C ALA A 421 1.24 4.39 23.43
N GLU A 422 0.46 4.97 24.37
CA GLU A 422 -0.74 5.75 24.05
C GLU A 422 -0.41 7.07 23.36
N GLN A 423 0.63 7.77 23.83
CA GLN A 423 1.10 8.99 23.17
C GLN A 423 1.63 8.68 21.76
N VAL A 424 2.36 7.58 21.58
CA VAL A 424 2.81 7.13 20.26
C VAL A 424 1.62 6.80 19.34
N ALA A 425 0.57 6.15 19.85
CA ALA A 425 -0.65 5.91 19.06
C ALA A 425 -1.31 7.24 18.61
N ALA A 426 -1.31 8.25 19.48
CA ALA A 426 -1.86 9.57 19.15
C ALA A 426 -1.02 10.33 18.10
N VAL A 427 0.30 10.09 18.02
CA VAL A 427 1.15 10.65 16.95
C VAL A 427 0.67 10.19 15.57
N LEU A 428 0.33 8.91 15.41
CA LEU A 428 -0.21 8.37 14.14
C LEU A 428 -1.60 8.93 13.80
N ALA A 429 -2.32 9.45 14.79
CA ALA A 429 -3.64 10.06 14.61
C ALA A 429 -3.59 11.58 14.38
N ASP A 430 -2.41 12.18 14.21
CA ASP A 430 -2.29 13.63 13.99
C ASP A 430 -2.89 14.04 12.63
N ASP A 431 -3.96 14.82 12.69
CA ASP A 431 -4.73 15.33 11.54
C ASP A 431 -4.26 16.71 11.06
N ARG A 432 -3.08 17.17 11.51
CA ARG A 432 -2.58 18.49 11.14
C ARG A 432 -2.08 18.48 9.70
N GLN A 433 -2.64 19.39 8.90
CA GLN A 433 -2.22 19.63 7.53
C GLN A 433 -0.76 20.13 7.52
N SER A 434 0.16 19.27 7.08
CA SER A 434 1.61 19.53 7.10
C SER A 434 2.17 20.06 5.77
N ALA A 435 1.60 19.70 4.60
CA ALA A 435 2.12 20.12 3.29
C ALA A 435 1.50 21.43 2.73
N GLY A 436 0.27 21.71 3.12
CA GLY A 436 -0.62 22.81 2.72
C GLY A 436 -0.11 24.21 3.07
N SER A 437 1.06 24.30 3.71
CA SER A 437 1.86 25.52 3.76
C SER A 437 2.00 26.18 2.38
N ALA A 438 2.33 25.43 1.32
CA ALA A 438 2.50 26.01 -0.02
C ALA A 438 1.25 26.71 -0.54
N LEU A 439 0.07 26.11 -0.36
CA LEU A 439 -1.21 26.74 -0.73
C LEU A 439 -1.53 27.93 0.16
N LEU A 440 -1.32 27.83 1.47
CA LEU A 440 -1.56 28.93 2.40
C LEU A 440 -0.61 30.11 2.16
N ASP A 441 0.64 29.86 1.76
CA ASP A 441 1.62 30.88 1.41
C ASP A 441 1.24 31.58 0.09
N ALA A 442 0.75 30.83 -0.91
CA ALA A 442 0.17 31.39 -2.12
C ALA A 442 -1.06 32.27 -1.82
N ILE A 443 -1.98 31.79 -0.97
CA ILE A 443 -3.13 32.55 -0.48
C ILE A 443 -2.68 33.82 0.26
N ALA A 444 -1.66 33.73 1.11
CA ALA A 444 -1.11 34.86 1.85
C ALA A 444 -0.52 35.93 0.93
N SER A 445 0.02 35.55 -0.22
CA SER A 445 0.64 36.45 -1.20
C SER A 445 -0.37 37.29 -1.99
N LEU A 446 -1.66 36.93 -1.96
CA LEU A 446 -2.73 37.68 -2.63
C LEU A 446 -3.14 38.92 -1.83
N LEU A 447 -2.86 40.12 -2.35
CA LEU A 447 -3.14 41.40 -1.67
C LEU A 447 -4.39 42.12 -2.21
N ASP A 448 -4.79 41.85 -3.45
CA ASP A 448 -5.83 42.61 -4.16
C ASP A 448 -7.23 41.96 -4.12
N LEU A 449 -7.44 40.95 -3.26
CA LEU A 449 -8.75 40.33 -3.08
C LEU A 449 -9.72 41.27 -2.36
N THR A 450 -11.00 41.24 -2.75
CA THR A 450 -12.06 42.04 -2.12
C THR A 450 -13.28 41.19 -1.75
N GLY A 451 -14.19 41.75 -0.94
CA GLY A 451 -15.47 41.13 -0.60
C GLY A 451 -15.34 39.76 0.06
N ARG A 452 -16.13 38.78 -0.40
CA ARG A 452 -16.19 37.43 0.18
C ARG A 452 -14.87 36.66 0.05
N ALA A 453 -14.10 36.88 -1.01
CA ALA A 453 -12.81 36.22 -1.22
C ALA A 453 -11.76 36.70 -0.19
N ALA A 454 -11.73 38.00 0.13
CA ALA A 454 -10.86 38.55 1.17
C ALA A 454 -11.20 37.99 2.56
N ALA A 455 -12.49 37.81 2.86
CA ALA A 455 -12.94 37.20 4.12
C ALA A 455 -12.56 35.71 4.21
N LEU A 456 -12.73 34.95 3.13
CA LEU A 456 -12.30 33.55 3.06
C LEU A 456 -10.79 33.41 3.25
N ARG A 457 -10.00 34.25 2.58
CA ARG A 457 -8.54 34.33 2.78
C ARG A 457 -8.19 34.56 4.25
N ALA A 458 -8.75 35.59 4.89
CA ALA A 458 -8.46 35.90 6.28
C ALA A 458 -8.79 34.73 7.22
N ARG A 459 -9.89 34.04 6.96
CA ARG A 459 -10.31 32.87 7.74
C ARG A 459 -9.36 31.69 7.59
N LEU A 460 -8.95 31.36 6.35
CA LEU A 460 -7.99 30.27 6.10
C LEU A 460 -6.60 30.56 6.68
N LEU A 461 -6.18 31.82 6.71
CA LEU A 461 -4.92 32.22 7.34
C LEU A 461 -4.96 32.19 8.88
N ALA A 462 -6.15 32.29 9.47
CA ALA A 462 -6.37 32.17 10.92
C ALA A 462 -6.65 30.71 11.37
N TRP A 463 -6.93 29.81 10.44
CA TRP A 463 -7.20 28.40 10.74
C TRP A 463 -5.98 27.71 11.35
N ASP A 464 -6.22 26.86 12.34
CA ASP A 464 -5.20 26.11 13.07
C ASP A 464 -4.59 24.97 12.26
N ARG A 465 -5.06 24.73 11.03
CA ARG A 465 -4.62 23.67 10.11
C ARG A 465 -4.97 22.24 10.55
N ARG A 466 -5.92 22.05 11.47
CA ARG A 466 -6.41 20.73 11.87
C ARG A 466 -7.50 20.26 10.90
N MET A 467 -7.28 19.14 10.21
CA MET A 467 -8.28 18.49 9.36
C MET A 467 -9.26 17.66 10.21
N ALA A 468 -9.79 18.26 11.28
CA ALA A 468 -10.73 17.62 12.18
C ALA A 468 -12.08 17.41 11.50
N ALA A 469 -12.76 16.30 11.80
CA ALA A 469 -14.04 15.94 11.18
C ALA A 469 -15.14 16.99 11.39
N ASP A 470 -15.10 17.77 12.47
CA ASP A 470 -16.06 18.83 12.79
C ASP A 470 -15.64 20.22 12.29
N SER A 471 -14.49 20.35 11.62
CA SER A 471 -13.98 21.65 11.16
C SER A 471 -14.61 22.12 9.84
N ILE A 472 -15.18 23.33 9.84
CA ILE A 472 -15.68 24.01 8.63
C ILE A 472 -14.49 24.58 7.83
N GLU A 473 -13.47 25.10 8.51
CA GLU A 473 -12.26 25.63 7.89
C GLU A 473 -11.49 24.55 7.11
N ALA A 474 -11.42 23.32 7.62
CA ALA A 474 -10.86 22.18 6.89
C ALA A 474 -11.63 21.89 5.59
N ALA A 475 -12.96 21.93 5.63
CA ALA A 475 -13.80 21.78 4.45
C ALA A 475 -13.60 22.91 3.44
N LEU A 476 -13.49 24.17 3.91
CA LEU A 476 -13.18 25.32 3.06
C LEU A 476 -11.79 25.20 2.42
N PHE A 477 -10.78 24.79 3.18
CA PHE A 477 -9.43 24.53 2.67
C PHE A 477 -9.45 23.45 1.59
N ALA A 478 -10.15 22.32 1.83
CA ALA A 478 -10.29 21.25 0.85
C ALA A 478 -10.99 21.72 -0.44
N ARG A 479 -12.03 22.56 -0.34
CA ARG A 479 -12.71 23.14 -1.51
C ARG A 479 -11.81 24.10 -2.30
N VAL A 480 -11.06 24.97 -1.62
CA VAL A 480 -10.09 25.86 -2.31
C VAL A 480 -9.02 25.04 -3.00
N ARG A 481 -8.47 24.02 -2.32
CA ARG A 481 -7.49 23.11 -2.93
C ARG A 481 -8.05 22.41 -4.16
N ALA A 482 -9.28 21.89 -4.10
CA ALA A 482 -9.94 21.25 -5.24
C ALA A 482 -10.10 22.23 -6.41
N ALA A 483 -10.54 23.47 -6.15
CA ALA A 483 -10.67 24.49 -7.20
C ALA A 483 -9.31 24.90 -7.81
N VAL A 484 -8.24 24.92 -7.03
CA VAL A 484 -6.87 25.11 -7.55
C VAL A 484 -6.44 23.94 -8.43
N VAL A 485 -6.73 22.70 -8.02
CA VAL A 485 -6.44 21.50 -8.81
C VAL A 485 -7.17 21.56 -10.16
N GLU A 486 -8.44 21.96 -10.19
CA GLU A 486 -9.19 22.13 -11.45
C GLU A 486 -8.56 23.22 -12.34
N GLY A 487 -8.19 24.37 -11.76
CA GLY A 487 -7.55 25.45 -12.53
C GLY A 487 -6.20 25.06 -13.13
N LEU A 488 -5.43 24.19 -12.46
CA LEU A 488 -4.17 23.63 -12.96
C LEU A 488 -4.42 22.50 -13.98
N HIS A 489 -5.44 21.67 -13.76
CA HIS A 489 -5.86 20.61 -14.68
C HIS A 489 -6.19 21.18 -16.06
N ASP A 490 -6.86 22.34 -16.10
CA ASP A 490 -7.29 22.99 -17.35
C ASP A 490 -6.17 23.73 -18.08
N ALA A 491 -4.93 23.66 -17.60
CA ALA A 491 -3.78 24.28 -18.26
C ALA A 491 -3.59 23.71 -19.69
N PRO A 492 -3.47 24.54 -20.73
CA PRO A 492 -3.32 24.06 -22.11
C PRO A 492 -2.14 23.12 -22.33
N ALA A 493 -1.07 23.25 -21.53
CA ALA A 493 0.10 22.39 -21.61
C ALA A 493 -0.17 20.93 -21.18
N LEU A 494 -1.26 20.67 -20.45
CA LEU A 494 -1.65 19.33 -19.98
C LEU A 494 -2.80 18.71 -20.80
N ALA A 495 -3.17 19.32 -21.92
CA ALA A 495 -4.26 18.83 -22.76
C ALA A 495 -4.00 17.40 -23.25
N GLY A 496 -4.96 16.49 -23.00
CA GLY A 496 -4.92 15.10 -23.46
C GLY A 496 -4.23 14.12 -22.50
N VAL A 497 -3.65 14.59 -21.38
CA VAL A 497 -2.96 13.73 -20.42
C VAL A 497 -3.96 12.90 -19.57
N ASP A 498 -5.15 13.42 -19.30
CA ASP A 498 -6.15 12.90 -18.33
C ASP A 498 -6.93 11.64 -18.79
N ARG A 499 -6.29 10.72 -19.52
CA ARG A 499 -6.86 9.44 -19.95
C ARG A 499 -5.78 8.36 -20.04
N SER A 500 -6.08 7.17 -19.51
CA SER A 500 -5.19 6.03 -19.72
C SER A 500 -5.28 5.52 -21.17
N PRO A 501 -4.15 5.35 -21.88
CA PRO A 501 -4.12 4.65 -23.15
C PRO A 501 -4.14 3.11 -22.98
N HIS A 502 -4.23 2.59 -21.74
CA HIS A 502 -4.06 1.17 -21.44
C HIS A 502 -5.33 0.45 -20.92
N GLY A 503 -6.49 1.10 -20.97
CA GLY A 503 -7.77 0.53 -20.51
C GLY A 503 -8.25 1.04 -19.15
N GLU A 504 -9.41 0.56 -18.72
CA GLU A 504 -10.11 1.04 -17.51
C GLU A 504 -9.40 0.58 -16.23
N LEU A 505 -8.77 -0.59 -16.24
CA LEU A 505 -7.99 -1.12 -15.12
C LEU A 505 -6.90 -0.13 -14.67
N PHE A 506 -6.27 0.58 -15.62
CA PHE A 506 -5.19 1.51 -15.33
C PHE A 506 -5.66 2.96 -15.16
N ALA A 507 -6.91 3.29 -15.51
CA ALA A 507 -7.45 4.64 -15.45
C ALA A 507 -7.21 5.36 -14.11
N PRO A 508 -7.34 4.73 -12.93
CA PRO A 508 -7.10 5.40 -11.64
C PRO A 508 -5.68 5.97 -11.47
N TRP A 509 -4.66 5.39 -12.12
CA TRP A 509 -3.28 5.89 -12.07
C TRP A 509 -3.00 7.01 -13.07
N PHE A 510 -3.90 7.20 -14.04
CA PHE A 510 -3.82 8.23 -15.08
C PHE A 510 -4.75 9.43 -14.82
N ASP A 511 -5.48 9.43 -13.70
CA ASP A 511 -6.30 10.57 -13.27
C ASP A 511 -5.40 11.77 -12.95
N LEU A 512 -5.44 12.78 -13.82
CA LEU A 512 -4.59 13.96 -13.74
C LEU A 512 -4.92 14.79 -12.51
N ARG A 513 -6.19 14.85 -12.09
CA ARG A 513 -6.62 15.57 -10.88
C ARG A 513 -5.92 15.02 -9.64
N SER A 514 -5.91 13.70 -9.46
CA SER A 514 -5.20 13.04 -8.37
C SER A 514 -3.69 13.32 -8.45
N ARG A 515 -3.10 13.27 -9.65
CA ARG A 515 -1.66 13.56 -9.85
C ARG A 515 -1.30 14.99 -9.46
N ILE A 516 -2.08 15.98 -9.91
CA ILE A 516 -1.90 17.39 -9.56
C ILE A 516 -2.10 17.59 -8.06
N ARG A 517 -3.15 17.01 -7.46
CA ARG A 517 -3.41 17.11 -6.02
C ARG A 517 -2.23 16.61 -5.19
N LEU A 518 -1.71 15.42 -5.51
CA LEU A 518 -0.59 14.80 -4.78
C LEU A 518 0.72 15.58 -4.94
N CYS A 519 0.93 16.20 -6.10
CA CYS A 519 2.13 16.97 -6.40
C CYS A 519 1.95 18.48 -6.17
N LEU A 520 0.81 18.89 -5.59
CA LEU A 520 0.43 20.30 -5.51
C LEU A 520 1.49 21.18 -4.82
N PRO A 521 2.13 20.78 -3.70
CA PRO A 521 3.18 21.59 -3.10
C PRO A 521 4.35 21.88 -4.06
N ALA A 522 4.79 20.89 -4.84
CA ALA A 522 5.86 21.06 -5.82
C ALA A 522 5.42 21.94 -6.99
N ILE A 523 4.19 21.76 -7.47
CA ILE A 523 3.60 22.57 -8.55
C ILE A 523 3.46 24.04 -8.12
N LEU A 524 2.97 24.31 -6.91
CA LEU A 524 2.80 25.67 -6.39
C LEU A 524 4.13 26.39 -6.14
N ALA A 525 5.21 25.64 -5.86
CA ALA A 525 6.54 26.18 -5.66
C ALA A 525 7.26 26.49 -6.99
N ALA A 526 6.77 25.99 -8.12
CA ALA A 526 7.33 26.28 -9.42
C ALA A 526 6.95 27.68 -9.91
N GLU A 527 7.86 28.36 -10.61
CA GLU A 527 7.65 29.76 -11.04
C GLU A 527 6.53 29.89 -12.09
N LYS A 528 6.44 28.94 -13.03
CA LYS A 528 5.43 28.97 -14.10
C LYS A 528 5.03 27.55 -14.54
N PRO A 529 4.48 26.72 -13.63
CA PRO A 529 4.07 25.35 -13.96
C PRO A 529 3.06 25.38 -15.10
N PHE A 530 3.24 24.52 -16.10
CA PHE A 530 2.30 24.37 -17.23
C PHE A 530 2.03 25.66 -18.02
N GLY A 531 2.92 26.65 -17.91
CA GLY A 531 2.75 27.96 -18.53
C GLY A 531 1.72 28.88 -17.86
N VAL A 532 1.17 28.51 -16.70
CA VAL A 532 0.15 29.32 -15.98
C VAL A 532 0.74 30.17 -14.87
N ASP A 533 0.03 31.24 -14.50
CA ASP A 533 0.30 32.03 -13.30
C ASP A 533 -0.45 31.39 -12.11
N VAL A 534 0.32 30.82 -11.19
CA VAL A 534 -0.21 30.10 -10.03
C VAL A 534 -1.01 31.03 -9.10
N LEU A 535 -0.56 32.27 -8.90
CA LEU A 535 -1.27 33.20 -8.02
C LEU A 535 -2.61 33.58 -8.62
N GLN A 536 -2.68 33.74 -9.94
CA GLN A 536 -3.94 33.96 -10.63
C GLN A 536 -4.89 32.77 -10.48
N VAL A 537 -4.39 31.53 -10.61
CA VAL A 537 -5.20 30.31 -10.40
C VAL A 537 -5.74 30.26 -8.97
N VAL A 538 -4.90 30.52 -7.96
CA VAL A 538 -5.31 30.53 -6.55
C VAL A 538 -6.31 31.64 -6.25
N ALA A 539 -6.14 32.84 -6.82
CA ALA A 539 -7.09 33.94 -6.66
C ALA A 539 -8.47 33.58 -7.22
N THR A 540 -8.51 33.02 -8.44
CA THR A 540 -9.75 32.57 -9.07
C THR A 540 -10.42 31.45 -8.26
N ALA A 541 -9.66 30.49 -7.73
CA ALA A 541 -10.18 29.43 -6.86
C ALA A 541 -10.83 30.00 -5.58
N LEU A 542 -10.19 30.98 -4.93
CA LEU A 542 -10.77 31.65 -3.76
C LEU A 542 -12.07 32.38 -4.09
N GLU A 543 -12.13 33.09 -5.21
CA GLU A 543 -13.35 33.78 -5.65
C GLU A 543 -14.49 32.80 -5.94
N GLN A 544 -14.19 31.69 -6.62
CA GLN A 544 -15.16 30.63 -6.91
C GLN A 544 -15.72 30.01 -5.63
N VAL A 545 -14.86 29.64 -4.66
CA VAL A 545 -15.31 29.04 -3.40
C VAL A 545 -16.07 30.06 -2.55
N ALA A 546 -15.61 31.31 -2.49
CA ALA A 546 -16.29 32.37 -1.76
C ALA A 546 -17.66 32.75 -2.36
N ALA A 547 -17.90 32.44 -3.64
CA ALA A 547 -19.18 32.62 -4.30
C ALA A 547 -20.23 31.58 -3.88
N GLN A 548 -19.79 30.39 -3.43
CA GLN A 548 -20.64 29.26 -3.04
C GLN A 548 -21.18 29.39 -1.61
N PRO A 549 -22.25 28.64 -1.25
CA PRO A 549 -22.67 28.49 0.13
C PRO A 549 -21.57 27.86 0.99
N GLU A 550 -21.55 28.24 2.27
CA GLU A 550 -20.63 27.67 3.26
C GLU A 550 -20.80 26.14 3.34
N PRO A 551 -19.70 25.36 3.36
CA PRO A 551 -19.78 23.92 3.56
C PRO A 551 -20.31 23.57 4.96
N ALA A 552 -20.78 22.32 5.09
CA ALA A 552 -20.82 21.67 6.39
C ALA A 552 -19.40 21.39 6.91
N SER A 553 -19.28 20.77 8.08
CA SER A 553 -17.99 20.32 8.61
C SER A 553 -17.33 19.28 7.70
N TRP A 554 -16.01 19.19 7.74
CA TRP A 554 -15.20 18.28 6.91
C TRP A 554 -15.73 16.84 6.85
N GLY A 555 -16.01 16.24 7.99
CA GLY A 555 -16.49 14.87 8.13
C GLY A 555 -17.95 14.64 7.73
N THR A 556 -18.68 15.69 7.31
CA THR A 556 -19.98 15.52 6.65
C THR A 556 -19.81 14.89 5.27
N ASP A 557 -18.81 15.35 4.52
CA ASP A 557 -18.49 14.84 3.18
C ASP A 557 -17.30 13.86 3.22
N HIS A 558 -16.34 14.07 4.15
CA HIS A 558 -15.18 13.21 4.33
C HIS A 558 -15.48 12.00 5.21
N VAL A 559 -15.97 10.95 4.56
CA VAL A 559 -16.38 9.70 5.22
C VAL A 559 -15.62 8.51 4.64
N VAL A 560 -15.35 7.49 5.47
CA VAL A 560 -14.77 6.25 4.97
C VAL A 560 -15.74 5.52 4.04
N VAL A 561 -15.23 5.06 2.90
CA VAL A 561 -15.95 4.23 1.93
C VAL A 561 -15.10 2.99 1.62
N PRO A 562 -15.21 1.94 2.44
CA PRO A 562 -14.51 0.67 2.19
C PRO A 562 -15.02 0.02 0.91
N LEU A 563 -14.12 -0.38 0.03
CA LEU A 563 -14.47 -0.97 -1.27
C LEU A 563 -14.61 -2.49 -1.17
N THR A 564 -15.80 -3.00 -1.45
CA THR A 564 -16.00 -4.44 -1.66
C THR A 564 -15.30 -4.91 -2.94
N PRO A 565 -15.03 -6.22 -3.11
CA PRO A 565 -14.50 -6.76 -4.36
C PRO A 565 -15.30 -6.36 -5.61
N HIS A 566 -16.62 -6.23 -5.49
CA HIS A 566 -17.49 -5.77 -6.58
C HIS A 566 -17.19 -4.31 -6.95
N GLN A 567 -17.11 -3.43 -5.96
CA GLN A 567 -16.88 -2.00 -6.19
C GLN A 567 -15.48 -1.70 -6.71
N GLN A 568 -14.48 -2.51 -6.37
CA GLN A 568 -13.15 -2.41 -6.97
C GLN A 568 -13.16 -2.67 -8.50
N LEU A 569 -14.21 -3.32 -9.01
CA LEU A 569 -14.44 -3.59 -10.43
C LEU A 569 -15.57 -2.73 -11.03
N GLY A 570 -15.96 -1.64 -10.34
CA GLY A 570 -17.04 -0.76 -10.79
C GLY A 570 -18.45 -1.36 -10.72
N LEU A 571 -18.62 -2.48 -10.01
CA LEU A 571 -19.92 -3.13 -9.81
C LEU A 571 -20.56 -2.68 -8.48
N PRO A 572 -21.91 -2.67 -8.38
CA PRO A 572 -22.57 -2.39 -7.12
C PRO A 572 -22.25 -3.48 -6.08
N ALA A 573 -22.07 -3.07 -4.83
CA ALA A 573 -21.96 -4.02 -3.72
C ALA A 573 -23.28 -4.78 -3.53
N PRO A 574 -23.25 -6.08 -3.15
CA PRO A 574 -24.47 -6.79 -2.79
C PRO A 574 -25.19 -6.11 -1.63
N ALA A 575 -26.53 -6.12 -1.65
CA ALA A 575 -27.34 -5.45 -0.64
C ALA A 575 -27.02 -5.97 0.77
N GLY A 576 -26.84 -5.04 1.72
CA GLY A 576 -26.57 -5.36 3.13
C GLY A 576 -25.12 -5.78 3.43
N THR A 577 -24.20 -5.72 2.45
CA THR A 577 -22.80 -6.11 2.66
C THR A 577 -21.86 -4.94 2.94
N ALA A 578 -22.27 -3.71 2.61
CA ALA A 578 -21.45 -2.53 2.80
C ALA A 578 -21.38 -2.14 4.29
N PRO A 579 -20.18 -1.91 4.86
CA PRO A 579 -20.04 -1.34 6.19
C PRO A 579 -20.57 0.11 6.23
N PRO A 580 -20.93 0.63 7.41
CA PRO A 580 -21.43 1.99 7.51
C PRO A 580 -20.35 3.02 7.18
N SER A 581 -20.75 4.13 6.56
CA SER A 581 -19.87 5.28 6.40
C SER A 581 -19.75 6.03 7.72
N VAL A 582 -18.51 6.37 8.10
CA VAL A 582 -18.21 7.14 9.31
C VAL A 582 -17.38 8.38 8.97
N PRO A 583 -17.65 9.54 9.60
CA PRO A 583 -16.83 10.74 9.48
C PRO A 583 -15.36 10.47 9.82
N LEU A 584 -14.46 11.09 9.07
CA LEU A 584 -13.02 10.98 9.31
C LEU A 584 -12.38 12.35 9.52
N ALA A 585 -11.37 12.37 10.40
CA ALA A 585 -10.36 13.41 10.42
C ALA A 585 -9.19 13.02 9.49
N GLY A 586 -8.28 13.96 9.26
CA GLY A 586 -7.11 13.78 8.43
C GLY A 586 -7.36 14.07 6.96
N ASP A 587 -6.29 13.94 6.19
CA ASP A 587 -6.18 14.21 4.75
C ASP A 587 -4.83 13.68 4.23
N ASP A 588 -4.62 13.61 2.92
CA ASP A 588 -3.39 13.12 2.25
C ASP A 588 -2.08 13.63 2.85
N ASP A 589 -2.08 14.89 3.28
CA ASP A 589 -0.91 15.64 3.75
C ASP A 589 -0.78 15.65 5.29
N CYS A 590 -1.59 14.87 5.99
CA CYS A 590 -1.54 14.69 7.45
C CYS A 590 -0.75 13.43 7.80
N VAL A 591 -0.36 13.27 9.07
CA VAL A 591 0.16 11.96 9.54
C VAL A 591 -0.94 10.90 9.40
N LEU A 592 -2.16 11.24 9.85
CA LEU A 592 -3.39 10.50 9.60
C LEU A 592 -3.82 10.70 8.13
N ALA A 593 -3.21 9.93 7.23
CA ALA A 593 -3.37 10.13 5.79
C ALA A 593 -4.67 9.52 5.24
N THR A 594 -5.82 10.14 5.53
CA THR A 594 -7.14 9.72 5.04
C THR A 594 -7.49 10.43 3.73
N ARG A 595 -7.32 9.72 2.62
CA ARG A 595 -7.43 10.26 1.27
C ARG A 595 -8.83 10.19 0.70
N ALA A 596 -9.41 11.36 0.47
CA ALA A 596 -10.63 11.51 -0.33
C ALA A 596 -10.34 11.27 -1.82
N LEU A 597 -11.22 10.53 -2.50
CA LEU A 597 -11.34 10.51 -3.94
C LEU A 597 -11.63 11.93 -4.46
N GLY A 598 -11.04 12.29 -5.61
CA GLY A 598 -11.00 13.66 -6.11
C GLY A 598 -12.37 14.37 -6.08
N GLY A 599 -12.48 15.42 -5.26
CA GLY A 599 -13.67 16.29 -5.19
C GLY A 599 -14.91 15.71 -4.52
N THR A 600 -14.93 14.44 -4.08
CA THR A 600 -16.15 13.77 -3.58
C THR A 600 -16.23 13.59 -2.07
N GLY A 601 -15.15 13.85 -1.32
CA GLY A 601 -15.07 13.58 0.13
C GLY A 601 -14.99 12.08 0.48
N ALA A 602 -15.47 11.17 -0.36
CA ALA A 602 -15.37 9.72 -0.16
C ALA A 602 -13.91 9.25 0.06
N CYS A 603 -13.59 8.84 1.28
CA CYS A 603 -12.27 8.36 1.67
C CYS A 603 -12.13 6.86 1.41
N ILE A 604 -11.44 6.51 0.32
CA ILE A 604 -11.21 5.11 -0.08
C ILE A 604 -9.80 4.63 0.24
N HIS A 605 -8.93 5.50 0.76
CA HIS A 605 -7.54 5.18 1.04
C HIS A 605 -7.09 5.80 2.36
N GLY A 606 -6.40 5.03 3.19
CA GLY A 606 -6.00 5.43 4.54
C GLY A 606 -5.44 4.26 5.34
N PRO A 607 -5.27 4.40 6.67
CA PRO A 607 -4.68 3.35 7.51
C PRO A 607 -5.47 2.05 7.43
N VAL A 608 -4.93 1.01 6.78
CA VAL A 608 -5.56 -0.32 6.74
C VAL A 608 -5.23 -1.17 7.96
N ALA A 609 -4.31 -0.69 8.78
CA ALA A 609 -4.12 -1.08 10.17
C ALA A 609 -3.42 0.07 10.89
N ARG A 610 -3.51 0.10 12.23
CA ARG A 610 -2.61 0.89 13.09
C ARG A 610 -2.12 -0.02 14.19
N TRP A 611 -0.82 0.00 14.50
CA TRP A 611 -0.20 -0.86 15.48
C TRP A 611 0.82 -0.11 16.31
N VAL A 612 0.95 -0.51 17.58
CA VAL A 612 1.93 -0.03 18.55
C VAL A 612 2.46 -1.24 19.31
N TRP A 613 3.72 -1.59 19.08
CA TRP A 613 4.43 -2.65 19.78
C TRP A 613 5.25 -2.04 20.91
N ASP A 614 4.67 -2.04 22.11
CA ASP A 614 5.38 -1.74 23.34
C ASP A 614 5.97 -3.04 23.89
N LEU A 615 7.30 -3.14 23.91
CA LEU A 615 8.02 -4.31 24.40
C LEU A 615 7.90 -4.52 25.91
N ALA A 616 7.30 -3.57 26.65
CA ALA A 616 6.89 -3.75 28.04
C ALA A 616 5.49 -4.37 28.22
N GLY A 617 4.72 -4.51 27.13
CA GLY A 617 3.47 -5.25 27.11
C GLY A 617 2.18 -4.45 26.89
N ASP A 618 2.19 -3.11 26.88
CA ASP A 618 1.00 -2.28 26.52
C ASP A 618 0.83 -2.14 25.01
N SER A 619 0.97 -3.25 24.28
CA SER A 619 0.85 -3.28 22.83
C SER A 619 -0.59 -3.05 22.38
N ARG A 620 -0.77 -2.36 21.25
CA ARG A 620 -2.07 -1.96 20.71
C ARG A 620 -2.14 -2.18 19.20
N TRP A 621 -3.34 -2.40 18.69
CA TRP A 621 -3.61 -2.50 17.26
C TRP A 621 -5.07 -2.18 16.92
N VAL A 622 -5.36 -1.90 15.66
CA VAL A 622 -6.73 -1.77 15.15
C VAL A 622 -6.74 -1.91 13.63
N VAL A 623 -7.84 -2.42 13.07
CA VAL A 623 -8.13 -2.40 11.64
C VAL A 623 -9.37 -1.56 11.34
N PRO A 624 -9.57 -1.04 10.11
CA PRO A 624 -10.73 -0.19 9.78
C PRO A 624 -12.09 -0.80 10.03
N LEU A 625 -12.18 -2.12 9.95
CA LEU A 625 -13.43 -2.87 10.04
C LEU A 625 -13.37 -3.80 11.26
N GLY A 626 -13.34 -5.11 11.05
CA GLY A 626 -13.21 -6.09 12.13
C GLY A 626 -12.49 -7.35 11.67
N ALA A 627 -12.46 -8.35 12.55
CA ALA A 627 -11.75 -9.60 12.28
C ALA A 627 -12.45 -10.47 11.21
N SER A 628 -13.77 -10.33 11.04
CA SER A 628 -14.57 -11.18 10.13
C SER A 628 -14.90 -10.49 8.81
N GLY A 629 -14.93 -11.27 7.73
CA GLY A 629 -15.42 -10.86 6.42
C GLY A 629 -16.88 -11.23 6.15
N ASP A 630 -17.58 -11.82 7.11
CA ASP A 630 -19.01 -12.11 7.02
C ASP A 630 -19.81 -10.86 7.44
N PRO A 631 -20.64 -10.25 6.56
CA PRO A 631 -21.49 -9.11 6.92
C PRO A 631 -22.48 -9.38 8.05
N GLY A 632 -22.84 -10.65 8.30
CA GLY A 632 -23.69 -11.06 9.41
C GLY A 632 -22.96 -11.21 10.75
N SER A 633 -21.63 -11.15 10.76
CA SER A 633 -20.82 -11.29 11.97
C SER A 633 -20.86 -10.03 12.83
N PRO A 634 -20.94 -10.15 14.16
CA PRO A 634 -20.75 -9.00 15.05
C PRO A 634 -19.34 -8.39 14.92
N HIS A 635 -18.37 -9.15 14.40
CA HIS A 635 -16.99 -8.71 14.19
C HIS A 635 -16.71 -8.30 12.74
N HIS A 636 -17.74 -7.96 11.96
CA HIS A 636 -17.57 -7.43 10.60
C HIS A 636 -16.93 -6.04 10.60
N HIS A 637 -17.35 -5.16 11.53
CA HIS A 637 -16.92 -3.75 11.58
C HIS A 637 -16.89 -3.18 13.02
N ASP A 638 -16.74 -4.04 14.02
CA ASP A 638 -16.78 -3.66 15.45
C ASP A 638 -15.59 -2.80 15.92
N GLN A 639 -14.52 -2.69 15.12
CA GLN A 639 -13.39 -1.81 15.43
C GLN A 639 -13.48 -0.44 14.74
N GLN A 640 -14.43 -0.25 13.80
CA GLN A 640 -14.49 0.93 12.94
C GLN A 640 -14.58 2.25 13.70
N ALA A 641 -15.36 2.30 14.79
CA ALA A 641 -15.50 3.51 15.62
C ALA A 641 -14.19 3.88 16.33
N VAL A 642 -13.48 2.89 16.86
CA VAL A 642 -12.16 3.09 17.50
C VAL A 642 -11.13 3.49 16.45
N TRP A 643 -11.18 2.87 15.28
CA TRP A 643 -10.29 3.21 14.17
C TRP A 643 -10.51 4.64 13.65
N ALA A 644 -11.76 5.06 13.45
CA ALA A 644 -12.10 6.36 12.88
C ALA A 644 -11.70 7.54 13.78
N THR A 645 -11.67 7.32 15.09
CA THR A 645 -11.31 8.34 16.09
C THR A 645 -9.80 8.41 16.39
N GLY A 646 -8.96 7.67 15.66
CA GLY A 646 -7.53 7.64 15.94
C GLY A 646 -7.14 6.74 17.12
N GLY A 647 -8.07 5.95 17.68
CA GLY A 647 -7.79 5.01 18.77
C GLY A 647 -7.18 3.67 18.32
N ALA A 648 -6.79 2.83 19.28
CA ALA A 648 -6.36 1.45 19.04
C ALA A 648 -6.75 0.54 20.22
N LEU A 649 -6.99 -0.74 19.94
CA LEU A 649 -7.37 -1.76 20.92
C LEU A 649 -6.11 -2.40 21.53
N ARG A 650 -6.16 -2.79 22.80
CA ARG A 650 -5.06 -3.54 23.43
C ARG A 650 -4.93 -4.94 22.81
N VAL A 651 -3.69 -5.38 22.59
CA VAL A 651 -3.41 -6.74 22.16
C VAL A 651 -3.58 -7.69 23.34
N ASN A 652 -4.51 -8.63 23.23
CA ASN A 652 -4.72 -9.64 24.27
C ASN A 652 -3.69 -10.77 24.14
N ARG A 653 -2.68 -10.77 25.02
CA ARG A 653 -1.67 -11.84 25.13
C ARG A 653 -1.91 -12.82 26.28
N THR A 654 -2.95 -12.62 27.09
CA THR A 654 -3.21 -13.40 28.31
C THR A 654 -4.11 -14.61 28.08
N LEU A 655 -4.63 -14.78 26.86
CA LEU A 655 -5.32 -16.01 26.48
C LEU A 655 -4.32 -17.18 26.54
N GLU A 656 -4.49 -18.09 27.48
CA GLU A 656 -3.73 -19.35 27.64
C GLU A 656 -4.56 -20.52 27.09
N GLN A 657 -3.90 -21.59 26.60
CA GLN A 657 -4.63 -22.81 26.21
C GLN A 657 -5.46 -23.31 27.42
N PRO A 658 -6.74 -23.66 27.23
CA PRO A 658 -7.57 -24.20 28.30
C PRO A 658 -7.09 -25.57 28.81
#